data_AF-A0AAV6T5R3-F1
#
_entry.id   AF-A0AAV6T5R3-F1
#
_cell.length_a   1.000
_cell.length_b   1.000
_cell.length_c   1.000
_cell.angle_alpha   90.00
_cell.angle_beta   90.00
_cell.angle_gamma   90.00
#
_symmetry.space_group_name_H-M   'P 1'
#
loop_
_entity.id
_entity.type
_entity.pdbx_description
1 polymer ?
#
loop_
_entity_poly.entity_id
_entity_poly.type
_entity_poly.pdbx_seq_one_letter_code
_entity_poly.pdbx_strand_id
1 'polypeptide(L)'
;MTTRLLWRALCLLALHCTISLFSYADNLSEASEQGVTFSHVYKIDIPGSSNCKVEQLPTQDDTGLQTDPSAKGENDIVFRHNIRLQTPKCDCAESESFLSLLYRVNGLEEEVNYLKTQCAQGLCGKSCAAGADTSCSGHGIYQHDTCSCLCYPGWEGPDCSVSSCPDECNDNGRCVGGKCVCHQGYAGDDCSQITCPDNCNDKGHCVDGKCVCFPHFTGEDCSIPKCPNDCIGNGQCVNGQCICDEGFYGEDCSLVFGPQGLRVVQVTDVSLLVEWKSVRGAEYYVLTYHPKGDTSASELVRIPNTENSHLITGLTPGVTYIAQVYAVIKEIQSEADKIEATTGVSAIDDVQVLGQTEVSIQVDWRNPPGDVDHFRLTHMDPEGQEEELNVQSSQEARTKHTIVGLYPGTEYLISVQAIKGTTEGKPSSITGATDFDAPTNLITTEVTEDTVTVSWDRVQAEIEGYMLSYTSAAGSSSEIFVGRDSTSYRLIGLKPGVLHKVYIWAFKGDKVSRKSSTEAETDIDAPKDLKATGVQVESALLTWIAPLADIDGYILTYRDEDGNMESVETQLRASESTFAVSSLETGKRYIVSIIAYRGNKRSKVAETLFKTVGVLYPFPMDCMQIMKNGNKKSGIYTVYINNDRSKPVEAYCDMDTDGGGWLVLQRRTTGKLDFMKRWRQYIAGFGNMTDEFWIGLDKIYELTNTPTQYEVRFDLGLGSERAYAVYDNFRIASVRQKFKLTIGKYSGTAGDAMTYHQDRSWTTIDSDNDLALGNCALTHRGAWWYKNCHLANLNGKWGDNRHSLGVNWEPWKGHLTTLDFTEMKIRPVGALSSRKRRSLLAREKSRSMNLKKN
;
A
#
# COMPACT_ATOMS: atom_id res chain seq x y z
N MET A 1 -41.92 10.35 -33.74
CA MET A 1 -42.01 11.77 -34.11
C MET A 1 -40.81 12.09 -34.99
N THR A 2 -40.89 12.33 -36.30
CA THR A 2 -42.05 12.61 -37.20
C THR A 2 -42.91 13.79 -36.72
N THR A 3 -43.06 14.90 -37.44
CA THR A 3 -42.83 15.24 -38.87
C THR A 3 -42.55 16.77 -38.99
N ARG A 4 -41.80 17.29 -39.97
CA ARG A 4 -42.26 17.91 -41.27
C ARG A 4 -43.40 18.96 -41.11
N LEU A 5 -43.52 20.05 -41.88
CA LEU A 5 -43.19 20.25 -43.32
C LEU A 5 -43.35 21.75 -43.76
N LEU A 6 -42.97 22.09 -45.01
CA LEU A 6 -43.28 23.28 -45.85
C LEU A 6 -42.37 24.52 -45.63
N TRP A 7 -41.89 25.28 -46.63
CA TRP A 7 -41.84 25.22 -48.12
C TRP A 7 -40.79 26.28 -48.61
N ARG A 8 -40.34 26.51 -49.87
CA ARG A 8 -40.60 26.11 -51.29
C ARG A 8 -39.24 26.28 -52.04
N ALA A 9 -38.81 25.46 -53.02
CA ALA A 9 -39.13 25.42 -54.47
C ALA A 9 -38.53 26.58 -55.32
N LEU A 10 -38.02 26.40 -56.55
CA LEU A 10 -38.04 25.23 -57.47
C LEU A 10 -36.96 25.31 -58.59
N CYS A 11 -36.83 24.22 -59.39
CA CYS A 11 -36.02 24.03 -60.61
C CYS A 11 -34.49 23.85 -60.39
N LEU A 12 -33.66 23.18 -61.22
CA LEU A 12 -33.72 22.08 -62.23
C LEU A 12 -32.26 21.49 -62.24
N LEU A 13 -31.86 20.22 -62.49
CA LEU A 13 -32.22 19.11 -63.41
C LEU A 13 -31.80 19.31 -64.88
N ALA A 14 -31.22 18.36 -65.64
CA ALA A 14 -30.51 17.07 -65.42
C ALA A 14 -29.90 16.63 -66.80
N LEU A 15 -29.12 15.55 -67.05
CA LEU A 15 -29.26 14.14 -66.63
C LEU A 15 -28.00 13.28 -66.95
N HIS A 16 -27.98 12.05 -66.39
CA HIS A 16 -26.91 11.03 -66.32
C HIS A 16 -26.31 10.44 -67.62
N CYS A 17 -25.10 9.85 -67.49
CA CYS A 17 -24.88 8.39 -67.66
C CYS A 17 -23.65 7.89 -66.85
N THR A 18 -23.26 6.61 -66.93
CA THR A 18 -22.50 5.89 -65.87
C THR A 18 -21.45 4.87 -66.36
N ILE A 19 -20.65 4.30 -65.42
CA ILE A 19 -19.90 3.00 -65.44
C ILE A 19 -18.36 3.00 -65.68
N SER A 20 -17.61 3.15 -64.57
CA SER A 20 -16.69 2.15 -63.94
C SER A 20 -15.23 1.83 -64.39
N LEU A 21 -14.36 1.72 -63.36
CA LEU A 21 -13.26 0.75 -63.10
C LEU A 21 -11.82 0.94 -63.64
N PHE A 22 -10.86 0.85 -62.70
CA PHE A 22 -9.42 0.53 -62.82
C PHE A 22 -8.51 1.48 -63.65
N SER A 23 -7.19 1.63 -63.40
CA SER A 23 -6.33 1.25 -62.26
C SER A 23 -4.94 1.90 -62.38
N TYR A 24 -4.18 1.88 -61.27
CA TYR A 24 -2.72 2.09 -61.19
C TYR A 24 -2.18 3.53 -61.33
N ALA A 25 -0.95 3.71 -60.84
CA ALA A 25 -0.19 4.96 -60.87
C ALA A 25 1.09 4.77 -61.70
N ASP A 26 1.67 5.85 -62.22
CA ASP A 26 2.98 6.27 -61.71
C ASP A 26 3.38 7.71 -62.14
N ASN A 27 4.49 8.14 -61.56
CA ASN A 27 5.22 9.42 -61.57
C ASN A 27 5.50 10.19 -62.90
N LEU A 28 5.96 11.45 -62.68
CA LEU A 28 6.99 12.25 -63.39
C LEU A 28 6.66 13.36 -64.43
N SER A 29 7.54 14.37 -64.38
CA SER A 29 7.91 15.43 -65.33
C SER A 29 7.10 16.73 -65.41
N GLU A 30 7.85 17.83 -65.47
CA GLU A 30 7.42 19.22 -65.76
C GLU A 30 7.28 19.43 -67.28
N ALA A 31 6.49 20.43 -67.72
CA ALA A 31 7.02 21.58 -68.49
C ALA A 31 5.93 22.49 -69.12
N SER A 32 6.22 23.80 -69.02
CA SER A 32 6.04 24.88 -70.01
C SER A 32 4.67 25.25 -70.64
N GLU A 33 4.61 26.56 -70.96
CA GLU A 33 3.51 27.27 -71.61
C GLU A 33 3.51 27.09 -73.14
N GLN A 34 2.37 27.35 -73.80
CA GLN A 34 2.28 27.41 -75.26
C GLN A 34 1.99 28.84 -75.74
N GLY A 35 2.83 29.35 -76.65
CA GLY A 35 2.66 30.65 -77.31
C GLY A 35 2.79 30.52 -78.83
N VAL A 36 2.02 31.33 -79.57
CA VAL A 36 1.95 31.27 -81.05
C VAL A 36 3.04 32.13 -81.67
N THR A 37 3.51 31.74 -82.86
CA THR A 37 4.52 32.45 -83.66
C THR A 37 3.94 32.79 -85.04
N PHE A 38 4.14 34.01 -85.52
CA PHE A 38 3.87 34.41 -86.91
C PHE A 38 5.18 34.61 -87.68
N SER A 39 5.15 34.35 -88.98
CA SER A 39 6.28 34.52 -89.90
C SER A 39 5.82 35.21 -91.19
N HIS A 40 6.61 36.17 -91.67
CA HIS A 40 6.41 36.86 -92.96
C HIS A 40 7.68 36.68 -93.79
N VAL A 41 7.55 36.54 -95.11
CA VAL A 41 8.66 36.43 -96.07
C VAL A 41 8.47 37.47 -97.17
N TYR A 42 9.51 38.25 -97.44
CA TYR A 42 9.58 39.14 -98.61
C TYR A 42 10.51 38.52 -99.66
N LYS A 43 10.18 38.68 -100.95
CA LYS A 43 11.05 38.35 -102.07
C LYS A 43 11.44 39.63 -102.81
N ILE A 44 12.71 39.74 -103.21
CA ILE A 44 13.23 40.88 -103.99
C ILE A 44 13.93 40.32 -105.22
N ASP A 45 13.35 40.54 -106.40
CA ASP A 45 13.96 40.18 -107.68
C ASP A 45 14.88 41.32 -108.17
N ILE A 46 16.16 41.03 -108.41
CA ILE A 46 17.17 42.01 -108.83
C ILE A 46 17.66 41.70 -110.26
N PRO A 47 17.47 42.62 -111.24
CA PRO A 47 18.05 42.47 -112.57
C PRO A 47 19.58 42.43 -112.55
N GLY A 48 20.17 41.44 -113.21
CA GLY A 48 21.60 41.13 -113.05
C GLY A 48 22.56 42.05 -113.81
N SER A 49 23.21 42.98 -113.10
CA SER A 49 24.47 43.59 -113.55
C SER A 49 25.41 44.00 -112.40
N SER A 50 26.53 43.29 -112.29
CA SER A 50 27.81 43.65 -111.64
C SER A 50 27.89 43.97 -110.13
N ASN A 51 28.60 43.08 -109.42
CA ASN A 51 29.66 43.41 -108.46
C ASN A 51 29.34 44.02 -107.08
N CYS A 52 28.52 43.33 -106.27
CA CYS A 52 28.70 43.35 -104.81
C CYS A 52 29.05 41.94 -104.29
N LYS A 53 30.04 41.86 -103.39
CA LYS A 53 30.33 40.70 -102.54
C LYS A 53 30.21 41.15 -101.09
N VAL A 54 29.60 40.32 -100.25
CA VAL A 54 29.57 40.52 -98.79
C VAL A 54 30.65 39.63 -98.17
N GLU A 55 31.38 40.19 -97.22
CA GLU A 55 32.51 39.56 -96.53
C GLU A 55 32.03 38.87 -95.23
N GLN A 56 32.59 37.71 -94.87
CA GLN A 56 32.13 36.94 -93.72
C GLN A 56 32.83 37.35 -92.42
N LEU A 57 32.03 37.55 -91.37
CA LEU A 57 32.49 37.71 -89.99
C LEU A 57 33.05 36.38 -89.44
N PRO A 58 34.13 36.40 -88.64
CA PRO A 58 34.54 35.25 -87.84
C PRO A 58 33.75 35.20 -86.51
N THR A 59 33.13 34.06 -86.23
CA THR A 59 32.53 33.75 -84.92
C THR A 59 32.79 32.29 -84.53
N GLN A 60 33.38 32.08 -83.37
CA GLN A 60 33.45 30.83 -82.61
C GLN A 60 33.49 31.21 -81.11
N ASP A 61 33.03 30.38 -80.17
CA ASP A 61 32.73 28.95 -80.28
C ASP A 61 31.26 28.56 -80.04
N ASP A 62 30.92 27.39 -80.60
CA ASP A 62 30.01 26.33 -80.14
C ASP A 62 28.67 26.63 -79.43
N THR A 63 27.56 25.93 -79.75
CA THR A 63 27.44 24.60 -80.38
C THR A 63 26.35 24.56 -81.46
N GLY A 64 26.48 23.63 -82.43
CA GLY A 64 25.30 23.00 -83.05
C GLY A 64 24.90 23.38 -84.48
N LEU A 65 25.82 23.84 -85.32
CA LEU A 65 25.53 24.01 -86.76
C LEU A 65 25.47 22.65 -87.48
N GLN A 66 24.36 22.37 -88.19
CA GLN A 66 24.34 21.40 -89.29
C GLN A 66 24.07 22.14 -90.60
N THR A 67 25.07 22.14 -91.49
CA THR A 67 24.99 22.64 -92.86
C THR A 67 25.17 21.49 -93.83
N ASP A 68 24.18 21.23 -94.69
CA ASP A 68 24.29 20.24 -95.76
C ASP A 68 24.25 20.96 -97.14
N PRO A 69 25.38 21.05 -97.87
CA PRO A 69 25.48 21.88 -99.06
C PRO A 69 25.41 21.08 -100.36
N SER A 70 24.38 21.29 -101.20
CA SER A 70 24.47 20.89 -102.61
C SER A 70 23.52 21.57 -103.59
N ALA A 71 24.03 21.67 -104.83
CA ALA A 71 23.32 21.76 -106.11
C ALA A 71 22.52 23.05 -106.45
N LYS A 72 23.23 23.97 -107.12
CA LYS A 72 22.73 24.80 -108.23
C LYS A 72 21.69 25.91 -107.94
N GLY A 73 22.17 26.97 -107.29
CA GLY A 73 22.42 28.22 -108.01
C GLY A 73 21.23 29.06 -108.47
N GLU A 74 20.59 29.76 -107.53
CA GLU A 74 20.01 31.09 -107.69
C GLU A 74 20.23 31.86 -106.37
N ASN A 75 20.40 33.19 -106.41
CA ASN A 75 20.90 33.99 -105.27
C ASN A 75 19.76 34.56 -104.40
N ASP A 76 18.93 33.70 -103.82
CA ASP A 76 17.85 34.12 -102.91
C ASP A 76 18.36 34.37 -101.48
N ILE A 77 18.11 35.57 -100.94
CA ILE A 77 18.35 35.92 -99.53
C ILE A 77 17.03 35.97 -98.77
N VAL A 78 16.78 34.97 -97.91
CA VAL A 78 15.53 34.85 -97.14
C VAL A 78 15.76 35.27 -95.68
N PHE A 79 15.31 36.48 -95.33
CA PHE A 79 15.18 36.89 -93.94
C PHE A 79 13.91 36.31 -93.31
N ARG A 80 14.04 35.62 -92.16
CA ARG A 80 12.90 35.20 -91.32
C ARG A 80 12.96 35.90 -89.97
N HIS A 81 12.02 36.80 -89.73
CA HIS A 81 11.70 37.25 -88.37
C HIS A 81 10.58 36.37 -87.79
N ASN A 82 10.81 35.82 -86.60
CA ASN A 82 9.81 35.08 -85.83
C ASN A 82 9.49 35.89 -84.58
N ILE A 83 8.27 36.41 -84.49
CA ILE A 83 7.78 37.14 -83.31
C ILE A 83 6.84 36.22 -82.54
N ARG A 84 7.08 36.07 -81.24
CA ARG A 84 6.22 35.36 -80.28
C ARG A 84 5.49 36.38 -79.41
N LEU A 85 4.19 36.19 -79.23
CA LEU A 85 3.35 36.99 -78.35
C LEU A 85 2.51 36.06 -77.47
N GLN A 86 2.42 36.38 -76.18
CA GLN A 86 1.45 35.78 -75.25
C GLN A 86 0.26 36.73 -75.11
N THR A 87 -0.96 36.19 -74.97
CA THR A 87 -2.20 36.98 -74.87
C THR A 87 -3.21 36.32 -73.92
N PRO A 88 -3.82 37.09 -73.00
CA PRO A 88 -5.02 36.68 -72.29
C PRO A 88 -6.23 37.57 -72.61
N LYS A 89 -7.26 36.96 -73.20
CA LYS A 89 -8.70 37.31 -73.12
C LYS A 89 -9.11 38.81 -73.03
N CYS A 90 -9.48 39.40 -74.16
CA CYS A 90 -10.77 40.10 -74.36
C CYS A 90 -10.97 40.43 -75.87
N ASP A 91 -12.17 40.88 -76.25
CA ASP A 91 -12.62 40.91 -77.65
C ASP A 91 -11.94 41.97 -78.54
N CYS A 92 -11.24 41.52 -79.58
CA CYS A 92 -10.55 42.38 -80.56
C CYS A 92 -11.47 43.01 -81.63
N ALA A 93 -12.79 43.05 -81.42
CA ALA A 93 -13.77 43.44 -82.44
C ALA A 93 -13.99 44.96 -82.56
N GLU A 94 -13.71 45.74 -81.50
CA GLU A 94 -14.07 47.17 -81.40
C GLU A 94 -12.84 48.08 -81.20
N SER A 95 -11.63 47.61 -81.51
CA SER A 95 -10.40 48.39 -81.34
C SER A 95 -10.09 49.27 -82.56
N GLU A 96 -10.33 50.58 -82.44
CA GLU A 96 -10.07 51.58 -83.50
C GLU A 96 -8.62 51.56 -84.03
N SER A 97 -7.65 51.16 -83.20
CA SER A 97 -6.23 51.06 -83.59
C SER A 97 -5.97 50.01 -84.68
N PHE A 98 -6.80 48.97 -84.79
CA PHE A 98 -6.68 47.94 -85.82
C PHE A 98 -7.25 48.41 -87.17
N LEU A 99 -8.37 49.15 -87.14
CA LEU A 99 -8.96 49.78 -88.33
C LEU A 99 -8.09 50.90 -88.90
N SER A 100 -7.41 51.66 -88.02
CA SER A 100 -6.44 52.70 -88.39
C SER A 100 -5.25 52.16 -89.20
N LEU A 101 -4.75 50.97 -88.86
CA LEU A 101 -3.68 50.31 -89.61
C LEU A 101 -4.15 49.82 -90.99
N LEU A 102 -5.37 49.29 -91.09
CA LEU A 102 -5.94 48.80 -92.36
C LEU A 102 -6.13 49.94 -93.39
N TYR A 103 -6.54 51.12 -92.94
CA TYR A 103 -6.75 52.29 -93.82
C TYR A 103 -5.46 52.86 -94.43
N ARG A 104 -4.30 52.67 -93.78
CA ARG A 104 -3.02 53.23 -94.23
C ARG A 104 -2.30 52.37 -95.28
N VAL A 105 -2.71 51.11 -95.47
CA VAL A 105 -2.11 50.20 -96.46
C VAL A 105 -2.68 50.44 -97.86
N ASN A 106 -3.98 50.77 -97.98
CA ASN A 106 -4.65 50.97 -99.26
C ASN A 106 -4.28 52.30 -99.97
N GLY A 107 -3.63 53.24 -99.28
CA GLY A 107 -3.32 54.57 -99.83
C GLY A 107 -2.15 54.61 -100.81
N LEU A 108 -1.38 53.53 -100.97
CA LEU A 108 -0.13 53.51 -101.74
C LEU A 108 -0.26 52.91 -103.16
N GLU A 109 -1.46 52.49 -103.58
CA GLU A 109 -1.69 51.99 -104.96
C GLU A 109 -2.05 53.11 -105.97
N GLU A 110 -2.50 54.28 -105.54
CA GLU A 110 -3.05 55.30 -106.47
C GLU A 110 -1.99 56.19 -107.15
N GLU A 111 -0.90 56.57 -106.47
CA GLU A 111 0.13 57.47 -107.04
C GLU A 111 0.90 56.83 -108.21
N VAL A 112 1.02 55.50 -108.24
CA VAL A 112 1.70 54.74 -109.31
C VAL A 112 1.03 54.92 -110.67
N ASN A 113 -0.23 55.35 -110.72
CA ASN A 113 -1.00 55.49 -111.96
C ASN A 113 -0.76 56.83 -112.69
N TYR A 114 -0.18 57.84 -112.03
CA TYR A 114 0.05 59.17 -112.62
C TYR A 114 1.18 59.20 -113.66
N LEU A 115 2.23 58.39 -113.46
CA LEU A 115 3.42 58.30 -114.33
C LEU A 115 3.17 57.68 -115.74
N LYS A 116 1.92 57.39 -116.09
CA LYS A 116 1.57 56.52 -117.23
C LYS A 116 1.07 57.25 -118.49
N THR A 117 0.95 58.58 -118.47
CA THR A 117 0.06 59.31 -119.41
C THR A 117 0.69 60.46 -120.21
N GLN A 118 2.00 60.74 -120.11
CA GLN A 118 2.64 61.88 -120.78
C GLN A 118 3.79 61.53 -121.76
N CYS A 119 3.76 60.35 -122.37
CA CYS A 119 4.78 59.92 -123.35
C CYS A 119 4.18 59.47 -124.70
N ALA A 120 3.39 60.34 -125.35
CA ALA A 120 2.70 59.97 -126.60
C ALA A 120 2.31 61.15 -127.54
N GLN A 121 3.28 61.86 -128.13
CA GLN A 121 3.22 62.52 -129.47
C GLN A 121 4.50 63.35 -129.73
N GLY A 122 4.91 63.55 -131.00
CA GLY A 122 6.11 64.36 -131.34
C GLY A 122 6.41 64.51 -132.84
N LEU A 123 7.67 64.86 -133.17
CA LEU A 123 8.35 64.93 -134.48
C LEU A 123 8.45 66.30 -135.24
N CYS A 124 9.66 66.89 -135.18
CA CYS A 124 10.55 67.27 -136.30
C CYS A 124 10.23 68.36 -137.37
N GLY A 125 11.21 69.27 -137.62
CA GLY A 125 11.67 69.51 -139.01
C GLY A 125 12.42 70.81 -139.43
N LYS A 126 13.76 70.74 -139.55
CA LYS A 126 14.66 71.43 -140.54
C LYS A 126 14.97 72.96 -140.53
N SER A 127 16.25 73.31 -140.29
CA SER A 127 17.27 73.89 -141.22
C SER A 127 16.92 75.09 -142.15
N CYS A 128 17.78 76.10 -142.44
CA CYS A 128 19.08 76.64 -141.94
C CYS A 128 19.39 77.96 -142.70
N ALA A 129 20.01 78.99 -142.09
CA ALA A 129 20.71 80.09 -142.83
C ALA A 129 21.64 80.96 -141.96
N ALA A 130 22.71 81.48 -142.58
CA ALA A 130 23.82 82.26 -142.03
C ALA A 130 23.46 83.60 -141.32
N GLY A 131 24.22 83.92 -140.27
CA GLY A 131 24.18 85.24 -139.59
C GLY A 131 25.03 85.39 -138.31
N ALA A 132 26.05 84.55 -138.09
CA ALA A 132 26.77 84.46 -136.81
C ALA A 132 27.93 85.47 -136.68
N ASP A 133 28.02 86.11 -135.51
CA ASP A 133 29.22 86.81 -135.05
C ASP A 133 30.27 85.78 -134.57
N THR A 134 31.52 85.97 -134.96
CA THR A 134 32.65 85.12 -134.59
C THR A 134 33.36 85.54 -133.29
N SER A 135 32.82 86.52 -132.55
CA SER A 135 33.44 87.09 -131.34
C SER A 135 33.15 86.36 -130.01
N CYS A 136 32.09 85.55 -129.96
CA CYS A 136 31.64 84.81 -128.76
C CYS A 136 31.52 85.66 -127.49
N SER A 137 31.08 86.92 -127.64
CA SER A 137 30.94 87.93 -126.57
C SER A 137 32.18 88.17 -125.71
N GLY A 138 33.36 87.68 -126.10
CA GLY A 138 34.56 87.65 -125.27
C GLY A 138 34.56 86.60 -124.14
N HIS A 139 33.53 85.76 -124.04
CA HIS A 139 33.34 84.76 -122.97
C HIS A 139 33.38 83.29 -123.46
N GLY A 140 33.82 83.08 -124.70
CA GLY A 140 34.06 81.77 -125.29
C GLY A 140 35.00 81.80 -126.49
N ILE A 141 35.23 80.63 -127.10
CA ILE A 141 36.11 80.45 -128.27
C ILE A 141 35.27 79.94 -129.46
N TYR A 142 35.37 80.61 -130.62
CA TYR A 142 34.62 80.23 -131.82
C TYR A 142 35.20 78.98 -132.50
N GLN A 143 34.35 78.00 -132.79
CA GLN A 143 34.71 76.81 -133.56
C GLN A 143 34.19 76.93 -135.00
N HIS A 144 35.12 77.06 -135.95
CA HIS A 144 34.78 77.18 -137.37
C HIS A 144 34.09 75.94 -137.95
N ASP A 145 34.46 74.74 -137.51
CA ASP A 145 33.97 73.47 -138.06
C ASP A 145 32.49 73.19 -137.69
N THR A 146 32.00 73.80 -136.60
CA THR A 146 30.62 73.68 -136.11
C THR A 146 29.82 74.99 -136.23
N CYS A 147 30.48 76.10 -136.55
CA CYS A 147 29.94 77.46 -136.56
C CYS A 147 29.24 77.85 -135.24
N SER A 148 29.90 77.59 -134.12
CA SER A 148 29.37 77.82 -132.77
C SER A 148 30.44 78.26 -131.76
N CYS A 149 30.02 78.87 -130.66
CA CYS A 149 30.89 79.31 -129.57
C CYS A 149 30.98 78.27 -128.45
N LEU A 150 32.20 78.03 -127.94
CA LEU A 150 32.45 77.18 -126.78
C LEU A 150 32.72 78.07 -125.55
N CYS A 151 31.79 78.08 -124.59
CA CYS A 151 31.78 79.02 -123.46
C CYS A 151 32.66 78.58 -122.29
N TYR A 152 33.12 79.56 -121.50
CA TYR A 152 33.83 79.28 -120.23
C TYR A 152 32.86 78.90 -119.10
N PRO A 153 33.28 78.08 -118.11
CA PRO A 153 32.40 77.62 -117.03
C PRO A 153 31.72 78.76 -116.26
N GLY A 154 30.45 78.55 -115.90
CA GLY A 154 29.59 79.58 -115.32
C GLY A 154 28.85 80.45 -116.36
N TRP A 155 29.16 80.29 -117.65
CA TRP A 155 28.50 80.99 -118.76
C TRP A 155 27.91 80.03 -119.79
N GLU A 156 26.72 80.37 -120.31
CA GLU A 156 25.99 79.59 -121.30
C GLU A 156 25.31 80.48 -122.36
N GLY A 157 24.62 79.86 -123.32
CA GLY A 157 24.01 80.53 -124.48
C GLY A 157 24.86 80.41 -125.76
N PRO A 158 24.26 80.61 -126.95
CA PRO A 158 24.93 80.37 -128.24
C PRO A 158 26.08 81.33 -128.55
N ASP A 159 26.12 82.47 -127.85
CA ASP A 159 27.16 83.51 -127.89
C ASP A 159 27.81 83.75 -126.51
N CYS A 160 27.58 82.86 -125.53
CA CYS A 160 28.17 82.86 -124.18
C CYS A 160 27.81 84.08 -123.31
N SER A 161 26.51 84.32 -123.11
CA SER A 161 25.95 85.56 -122.53
C SER A 161 25.11 85.41 -121.25
N VAL A 162 24.89 84.19 -120.74
CA VAL A 162 23.95 83.89 -119.62
C VAL A 162 24.64 83.11 -118.47
N SER A 163 24.13 83.15 -117.22
CA SER A 163 24.76 82.55 -116.01
C SER A 163 23.77 81.80 -115.08
N SER A 164 24.23 80.77 -114.35
CA SER A 164 23.39 79.79 -113.62
C SER A 164 23.71 79.60 -112.10
N CYS A 165 22.77 79.01 -111.33
CA CYS A 165 22.83 78.71 -109.89
C CYS A 165 22.29 77.29 -109.57
N PRO A 166 22.67 76.65 -108.44
CA PRO A 166 22.09 75.35 -108.03
C PRO A 166 20.63 75.44 -107.55
N ASP A 167 19.75 74.63 -108.15
CA ASP A 167 18.37 74.31 -107.76
C ASP A 167 17.49 75.48 -107.26
N GLU A 168 17.75 76.68 -107.80
CA GLU A 168 17.14 77.98 -107.44
C GLU A 168 17.01 78.24 -105.92
N CYS A 169 17.85 77.59 -105.11
CA CYS A 169 17.80 77.61 -103.64
C CYS A 169 16.48 77.08 -103.01
N ASN A 170 15.79 76.17 -103.71
CA ASN A 170 14.52 75.54 -103.29
C ASN A 170 13.45 76.55 -102.80
N ASP A 171 13.40 77.77 -103.35
CA ASP A 171 12.58 78.91 -102.87
C ASP A 171 12.78 79.34 -101.40
N ASN A 172 13.64 78.64 -100.63
CA ASN A 172 13.90 78.87 -99.20
C ASN A 172 15.21 79.63 -98.96
N GLY A 173 15.77 80.23 -100.01
CA GLY A 173 16.94 81.09 -99.96
C GLY A 173 17.08 81.95 -101.21
N ARG A 174 18.12 82.78 -101.24
CA ARG A 174 18.43 83.67 -102.36
C ARG A 174 19.78 83.31 -102.98
N CYS A 175 19.82 83.04 -104.30
CA CYS A 175 21.12 82.89 -104.97
C CYS A 175 21.83 84.25 -105.08
N VAL A 176 23.11 84.27 -104.72
CA VAL A 176 24.02 85.40 -104.92
C VAL A 176 25.36 84.84 -105.40
N GLY A 177 25.74 85.12 -106.66
CA GLY A 177 27.04 84.72 -107.21
C GLY A 177 27.25 83.20 -107.29
N GLY A 178 26.19 82.43 -107.59
CA GLY A 178 26.27 80.97 -107.74
C GLY A 178 26.18 80.17 -106.43
N LYS A 179 25.93 80.82 -105.27
CA LYS A 179 25.65 80.15 -104.00
C LYS A 179 24.36 80.68 -103.34
N CYS A 180 23.67 79.79 -102.63
CA CYS A 180 22.45 80.06 -101.89
C CYS A 180 22.70 80.63 -100.48
N VAL A 181 21.77 81.48 -100.02
CA VAL A 181 21.72 82.03 -98.65
C VAL A 181 20.31 81.89 -98.11
N CYS A 182 20.15 81.09 -97.06
CA CYS A 182 18.85 80.57 -96.61
C CYS A 182 18.04 81.54 -95.74
N HIS A 183 16.73 81.30 -95.69
CA HIS A 183 15.79 82.02 -94.84
C HIS A 183 15.76 81.46 -93.42
N GLN A 184 15.36 82.29 -92.45
CA GLN A 184 15.41 81.92 -91.03
C GLN A 184 14.48 80.73 -90.74
N GLY A 185 15.03 79.69 -90.09
CA GLY A 185 14.39 78.39 -89.91
C GLY A 185 14.94 77.31 -90.84
N TYR A 186 15.59 77.70 -91.95
CA TYR A 186 16.12 76.80 -93.00
C TYR A 186 17.64 76.80 -93.07
N ALA A 187 18.22 75.65 -93.42
CA ALA A 187 19.65 75.38 -93.50
C ALA A 187 19.98 74.37 -94.64
N GLY A 188 21.26 74.08 -94.84
CA GLY A 188 21.78 73.28 -95.96
C GLY A 188 22.34 74.14 -97.09
N ASP A 189 23.19 73.58 -97.95
CA ASP A 189 23.80 74.32 -99.08
C ASP A 189 22.78 74.70 -100.17
N ASP A 190 21.62 74.03 -100.19
CA ASP A 190 20.47 74.24 -101.06
C ASP A 190 19.22 74.80 -100.31
N CYS A 191 19.36 75.07 -99.01
CA CYS A 191 18.31 75.55 -98.10
C CYS A 191 17.14 74.60 -97.79
N SER A 192 17.32 73.29 -97.94
CA SER A 192 16.26 72.28 -97.77
C SER A 192 15.89 71.87 -96.31
N GLN A 193 16.67 72.23 -95.29
CA GLN A 193 16.61 71.61 -93.95
C GLN A 193 15.97 72.51 -92.88
N ILE A 194 14.94 72.04 -92.16
CA ILE A 194 14.28 72.79 -91.07
C ILE A 194 14.98 72.60 -89.72
N THR A 195 14.97 73.64 -88.87
CA THR A 195 15.58 73.64 -87.52
C THR A 195 14.55 73.61 -86.38
N CYS A 196 14.86 72.92 -85.28
CA CYS A 196 14.05 72.83 -84.05
C CYS A 196 14.67 73.62 -82.87
N PRO A 197 13.87 74.00 -81.85
CA PRO A 197 14.37 74.62 -80.60
C PRO A 197 15.45 73.77 -79.92
N ASP A 198 16.63 74.37 -79.69
CA ASP A 198 17.79 73.82 -78.97
C ASP A 198 18.12 72.34 -79.23
N ASN A 199 17.93 71.90 -80.49
CA ASN A 199 18.05 70.51 -80.95
C ASN A 199 17.33 69.48 -80.04
N CYS A 200 16.23 69.88 -79.40
CA CYS A 200 15.51 69.06 -78.43
C CYS A 200 16.36 68.56 -77.24
N ASN A 201 17.44 69.30 -76.90
CA ASN A 201 18.44 68.95 -75.87
C ASN A 201 18.99 67.51 -75.99
N ASP A 202 19.02 66.95 -77.21
CA ASP A 202 19.32 65.53 -77.50
C ASP A 202 18.44 64.52 -76.71
N LYS A 203 17.29 64.96 -76.20
CA LYS A 203 16.33 64.24 -75.35
C LYS A 203 14.97 64.01 -76.03
N GLY A 204 14.92 64.17 -77.35
CA GLY A 204 13.73 63.93 -78.16
C GLY A 204 14.06 63.91 -79.64
N HIS A 205 13.03 63.74 -80.46
CA HIS A 205 13.14 63.84 -81.92
C HIS A 205 12.54 65.17 -82.40
N CYS A 206 13.28 65.86 -83.29
CA CYS A 206 12.78 67.01 -84.03
C CYS A 206 11.81 66.52 -85.12
N VAL A 207 10.55 66.96 -85.07
CA VAL A 207 9.50 66.65 -86.05
C VAL A 207 8.70 67.93 -86.31
N ASP A 208 8.60 68.35 -87.57
CA ASP A 208 7.86 69.54 -88.02
C ASP A 208 8.14 70.82 -87.20
N GLY A 209 9.42 71.05 -86.85
CA GLY A 209 9.86 72.20 -86.06
C GLY A 209 9.56 72.13 -84.56
N LYS A 210 9.09 70.97 -84.05
CA LYS A 210 8.79 70.74 -82.63
C LYS A 210 9.53 69.52 -82.09
N CYS A 211 9.71 69.47 -80.78
CA CYS A 211 10.38 68.37 -80.10
C CYS A 211 9.40 67.34 -79.54
N VAL A 212 9.61 66.07 -79.88
CA VAL A 212 8.89 64.91 -79.34
C VAL A 212 9.80 64.20 -78.35
N CYS A 213 9.55 64.40 -77.06
CA CYS A 213 10.47 63.99 -76.00
C CYS A 213 10.49 62.48 -75.74
N PHE A 214 11.66 61.98 -75.34
CA PHE A 214 11.82 60.62 -74.84
C PHE A 214 11.12 60.43 -73.50
N PRO A 215 10.82 59.17 -73.09
CA PRO A 215 10.35 58.87 -71.74
C PRO A 215 11.21 59.56 -70.67
N HIS A 216 10.57 60.01 -69.60
CA HIS A 216 11.14 60.84 -68.53
C HIS A 216 11.54 62.27 -68.91
N PHE A 217 11.19 62.78 -70.10
CA PHE A 217 11.39 64.20 -70.47
C PHE A 217 10.12 64.88 -71.03
N THR A 218 10.06 66.20 -70.92
CA THR A 218 8.96 67.08 -71.35
C THR A 218 9.44 68.55 -71.50
N GLY A 219 8.54 69.48 -71.82
CA GLY A 219 8.86 70.86 -72.22
C GLY A 219 9.00 71.00 -73.74
N GLU A 220 9.00 72.24 -74.25
CA GLU A 220 9.02 72.53 -75.69
C GLU A 220 10.34 72.13 -76.39
N ASP A 221 11.41 72.01 -75.61
CA ASP A 221 12.78 71.66 -75.99
C ASP A 221 13.26 70.33 -75.37
N CYS A 222 12.38 69.61 -74.67
CA CYS A 222 12.67 68.40 -73.89
C CYS A 222 13.69 68.55 -72.74
N SER A 223 13.92 69.78 -72.24
CA SER A 223 14.82 70.01 -71.10
C SER A 223 14.29 69.49 -69.75
N ILE A 224 12.97 69.47 -69.55
CA ILE A 224 12.31 69.26 -68.25
C ILE A 224 12.20 67.75 -67.96
N PRO A 225 12.76 67.23 -66.85
CA PRO A 225 12.59 65.83 -66.49
C PRO A 225 11.21 65.56 -65.86
N LYS A 226 10.57 64.46 -66.25
CA LYS A 226 9.26 64.01 -65.75
C LYS A 226 9.42 62.91 -64.70
N CYS A 227 8.92 63.14 -63.48
CA CYS A 227 9.02 62.18 -62.38
C CYS A 227 8.21 60.88 -62.61
N PRO A 228 8.63 59.75 -62.02
CA PRO A 228 7.85 58.51 -61.98
C PRO A 228 6.43 58.73 -61.42
N ASN A 229 5.42 58.27 -62.17
CA ASN A 229 3.98 58.29 -61.82
C ASN A 229 3.43 59.59 -61.18
N ASP A 230 4.05 60.74 -61.48
CA ASP A 230 3.77 62.05 -60.84
C ASP A 230 3.76 61.99 -59.30
N CYS A 231 4.63 61.14 -58.75
CA CYS A 231 4.78 60.88 -57.31
C CYS A 231 3.50 60.40 -56.60
N ILE A 232 2.53 59.86 -57.34
CA ILE A 232 1.25 59.30 -56.85
C ILE A 232 0.39 60.33 -56.04
N GLY A 233 0.75 61.62 -56.05
CA GLY A 233 0.17 62.61 -55.13
C GLY A 233 0.61 62.46 -53.65
N ASN A 234 1.67 61.69 -53.40
CA ASN A 234 2.29 61.41 -52.10
C ASN A 234 3.72 61.96 -51.99
N GLY A 235 4.02 62.99 -52.78
CA GLY A 235 5.32 63.67 -52.78
C GLY A 235 5.37 64.80 -53.80
N GLN A 236 6.52 65.47 -53.87
CA GLN A 236 6.78 66.57 -54.79
C GLN A 236 7.82 66.15 -55.83
N CYS A 237 7.51 66.39 -57.10
CA CYS A 237 8.46 66.17 -58.21
C CYS A 237 9.53 67.27 -58.21
N VAL A 238 10.79 66.90 -57.99
CA VAL A 238 11.94 67.83 -57.97
C VAL A 238 13.06 67.27 -58.86
N ASN A 239 13.38 67.97 -59.94
CA ASN A 239 14.44 67.61 -60.89
C ASN A 239 14.33 66.17 -61.47
N GLY A 240 13.11 65.63 -61.59
CA GLY A 240 12.86 64.28 -62.11
C GLY A 240 12.83 63.18 -61.04
N GLN A 241 13.12 63.50 -59.78
CA GLN A 241 13.02 62.59 -58.64
C GLN A 241 11.84 62.99 -57.74
N CYS A 242 11.12 62.00 -57.20
CA CYS A 242 10.10 62.25 -56.20
C CYS A 242 10.69 62.43 -54.80
N ILE A 243 10.31 63.52 -54.13
CA ILE A 243 10.57 63.76 -52.70
C ILE A 243 9.27 63.48 -51.95
N CYS A 244 9.21 62.39 -51.21
CA CYS A 244 7.97 61.87 -50.63
C CYS A 244 7.48 62.66 -49.41
N ASP A 245 6.15 62.66 -49.23
CA ASP A 245 5.46 63.14 -48.02
C ASP A 245 5.90 62.35 -46.77
N GLU A 246 5.72 62.91 -45.58
CA GLU A 246 6.07 62.23 -44.33
C GLU A 246 5.27 60.92 -44.16
N GLY A 247 6.00 59.80 -44.14
CA GLY A 247 5.45 58.45 -44.08
C GLY A 247 5.58 57.64 -45.37
N PHE A 248 5.88 58.28 -46.50
CA PHE A 248 5.98 57.63 -47.82
C PHE A 248 7.44 57.42 -48.27
N TYR A 249 7.66 56.42 -49.13
CA TYR A 249 8.95 56.13 -49.77
C TYR A 249 8.77 55.37 -51.11
N GLY A 250 9.88 55.09 -51.80
CA GLY A 250 9.91 54.50 -53.14
C GLY A 250 10.30 55.52 -54.21
N GLU A 251 10.48 55.07 -55.45
CA GLU A 251 10.87 55.96 -56.57
C GLU A 251 9.73 56.90 -57.01
N ASP A 252 8.48 56.52 -56.74
CA ASP A 252 7.25 57.26 -57.04
C ASP A 252 6.38 57.54 -55.80
N CYS A 253 6.90 57.33 -54.59
CA CYS A 253 6.19 57.50 -53.32
C CYS A 253 4.92 56.64 -53.13
N SER A 254 4.83 55.50 -53.82
CA SER A 254 3.73 54.54 -53.68
C SER A 254 3.75 53.72 -52.38
N LEU A 255 4.91 53.60 -51.71
CA LEU A 255 5.09 52.75 -50.52
C LEU A 255 5.00 53.57 -49.23
N VAL A 256 4.51 52.97 -48.14
CA VAL A 256 4.41 53.60 -46.82
C VAL A 256 5.25 52.85 -45.78
N PHE A 257 5.95 53.58 -44.91
CA PHE A 257 6.87 52.99 -43.93
C PHE A 257 6.14 52.03 -42.98
N GLY A 258 6.63 50.79 -42.91
CA GLY A 258 6.14 49.81 -41.95
C GLY A 258 6.57 50.09 -40.51
N PRO A 259 5.80 49.63 -39.50
CA PRO A 259 6.27 49.57 -38.12
C PRO A 259 7.48 48.66 -38.00
N GLN A 260 8.28 48.84 -36.95
CA GLN A 260 9.52 48.09 -36.75
C GLN A 260 9.79 47.80 -35.28
N GLY A 261 10.34 46.62 -35.01
CA GLY A 261 10.67 46.17 -33.67
C GLY A 261 9.43 45.75 -32.87
N LEU A 262 8.45 45.13 -33.54
CA LEU A 262 7.34 44.45 -32.88
C LEU A 262 7.91 43.41 -31.90
N ARG A 263 7.57 43.56 -30.63
CA ARG A 263 8.03 42.71 -29.52
C ARG A 263 6.88 42.41 -28.57
N VAL A 264 6.99 41.28 -27.86
CA VAL A 264 6.14 41.01 -26.69
C VAL A 264 6.81 41.62 -25.45
N VAL A 265 6.05 42.41 -24.70
CA VAL A 265 6.49 43.05 -23.45
C VAL A 265 6.06 42.25 -22.22
N GLN A 266 4.88 41.63 -22.28
CA GLN A 266 4.35 40.78 -21.21
C GLN A 266 3.52 39.62 -21.77
N VAL A 267 3.71 38.43 -21.20
CA VAL A 267 2.94 37.21 -21.49
C VAL A 267 2.15 36.83 -20.24
N THR A 268 0.88 36.44 -20.43
CA THR A 268 0.14 35.61 -19.47
C THR A 268 -0.34 34.34 -20.18
N ASP A 269 -1.09 33.49 -19.49
CA ASP A 269 -1.77 32.33 -20.09
C ASP A 269 -2.95 32.72 -21.01
N VAL A 270 -3.53 33.92 -20.84
CA VAL A 270 -4.71 34.37 -21.62
C VAL A 270 -4.52 35.72 -22.34
N SER A 271 -3.32 36.30 -22.30
CA SER A 271 -3.03 37.61 -22.91
C SER A 271 -1.58 37.80 -23.36
N LEU A 272 -1.40 38.61 -24.41
CA LEU A 272 -0.10 39.06 -24.91
C LEU A 272 -0.09 40.60 -25.02
N LEU A 273 0.83 41.26 -24.31
CA LEU A 273 1.09 42.69 -24.50
C LEU A 273 2.17 42.84 -25.57
N VAL A 274 1.79 43.35 -26.74
CA VAL A 274 2.70 43.64 -27.87
C VAL A 274 3.02 45.14 -27.95
N GLU A 275 4.21 45.48 -28.41
CA GLU A 275 4.69 46.86 -28.60
C GLU A 275 5.55 46.96 -29.87
N TRP A 276 5.46 48.07 -30.59
CA TRP A 276 6.29 48.40 -31.76
C TRP A 276 6.80 49.86 -31.67
N LYS A 277 7.69 50.26 -32.58
CA LYS A 277 8.08 51.68 -32.73
C LYS A 277 7.02 52.44 -33.53
N SER A 278 6.64 53.63 -33.07
CA SER A 278 5.73 54.51 -33.81
C SER A 278 6.30 54.91 -35.17
N VAL A 279 5.48 54.74 -36.21
CA VAL A 279 5.74 55.17 -37.58
C VAL A 279 5.33 56.64 -37.73
N ARG A 280 6.14 57.45 -38.41
CA ARG A 280 5.78 58.84 -38.74
C ARG A 280 4.85 58.87 -39.95
N GLY A 281 3.87 59.77 -39.92
CA GLY A 281 2.79 59.82 -40.92
C GLY A 281 1.65 58.83 -40.68
N ALA A 282 1.80 57.83 -39.81
CA ALA A 282 0.73 56.88 -39.49
C ALA A 282 -0.52 57.58 -38.94
N GLU A 283 -1.68 57.31 -39.53
CA GLU A 283 -2.99 57.73 -39.02
C GLU A 283 -3.50 56.77 -37.95
N TYR A 284 -3.25 55.47 -38.15
CA TYR A 284 -3.57 54.39 -37.23
C TYR A 284 -2.73 53.15 -37.55
N TYR A 285 -2.72 52.20 -36.63
CA TYR A 285 -2.18 50.87 -36.83
C TYR A 285 -3.32 49.85 -36.97
N VAL A 286 -3.06 48.79 -37.73
CA VAL A 286 -3.89 47.58 -37.77
C VAL A 286 -3.06 46.45 -37.18
N LEU A 287 -3.57 45.81 -36.13
CA LEU A 287 -3.00 44.61 -35.54
C LEU A 287 -3.90 43.42 -35.91
N THR A 288 -3.35 42.42 -36.58
CA THR A 288 -4.02 41.14 -36.79
C THR A 288 -3.33 40.04 -35.98
N TYR A 289 -4.10 39.13 -35.41
CA TYR A 289 -3.56 37.98 -34.69
C TYR A 289 -4.39 36.71 -34.89
N HIS A 290 -3.73 35.57 -34.95
CA HIS A 290 -4.38 34.27 -35.17
C HIS A 290 -3.55 33.11 -34.57
N PRO A 291 -4.16 31.95 -34.24
CA PRO A 291 -3.41 30.77 -33.80
C PRO A 291 -2.46 30.25 -34.91
N LYS A 292 -1.24 29.85 -34.55
CA LYS A 292 -0.26 29.32 -35.49
C LYS A 292 -0.74 27.97 -36.05
N GLY A 293 -1.15 28.00 -37.32
CA GLY A 293 -1.73 26.85 -38.03
C GLY A 293 -3.21 27.04 -38.42
N ASP A 294 -3.90 28.01 -37.82
CA ASP A 294 -5.25 28.43 -38.20
C ASP A 294 -5.25 29.92 -38.55
N THR A 295 -5.23 30.21 -39.85
CA THR A 295 -5.39 31.58 -40.39
C THR A 295 -6.84 32.01 -40.55
N SER A 296 -7.81 31.11 -40.31
CA SER A 296 -9.25 31.41 -40.42
C SER A 296 -9.79 32.05 -39.14
N ALA A 297 -9.24 31.69 -37.98
CA ALA A 297 -9.47 32.34 -36.69
C ALA A 297 -8.60 33.61 -36.51
N SER A 298 -8.57 34.49 -37.52
CA SER A 298 -7.80 35.74 -37.49
C SER A 298 -8.67 36.92 -37.05
N GLU A 299 -8.30 37.52 -35.92
CA GLU A 299 -8.91 38.72 -35.37
C GLU A 299 -8.18 39.98 -35.83
N LEU A 300 -8.90 41.10 -35.96
CA LEU A 300 -8.37 42.38 -36.44
C LEU A 300 -8.74 43.52 -35.48
N VAL A 301 -7.74 44.27 -35.04
CA VAL A 301 -7.90 45.43 -34.15
C VAL A 301 -7.33 46.69 -34.82
N ARG A 302 -8.12 47.77 -34.83
CA ARG A 302 -7.67 49.11 -35.26
C ARG A 302 -7.24 49.91 -34.04
N ILE A 303 -6.02 50.45 -34.06
CA ILE A 303 -5.34 51.06 -32.91
C ILE A 303 -4.93 52.49 -33.30
N PRO A 304 -5.21 53.52 -32.49
CA PRO A 304 -4.90 54.91 -32.85
C PRO A 304 -3.38 55.15 -32.92
N ASN A 305 -2.93 56.09 -33.75
CA ASN A 305 -1.50 56.43 -33.88
C ASN A 305 -0.86 57.01 -32.60
N THR A 306 -1.66 57.42 -31.62
CA THR A 306 -1.22 57.80 -30.27
C THR A 306 -0.75 56.62 -29.43
N GLU A 307 -1.02 55.39 -29.85
CA GLU A 307 -0.64 54.15 -29.17
C GLU A 307 0.38 53.37 -30.01
N ASN A 308 1.41 52.80 -29.34
CA ASN A 308 2.42 51.95 -29.95
C ASN A 308 2.48 50.54 -29.31
N SER A 309 1.48 50.20 -28.50
CA SER A 309 1.35 48.92 -27.81
C SER A 309 -0.11 48.52 -27.66
N HIS A 310 -0.37 47.21 -27.53
CA HIS A 310 -1.72 46.67 -27.37
C HIS A 310 -1.74 45.39 -26.54
N LEU A 311 -2.72 45.26 -25.65
CA LEU A 311 -2.95 44.06 -24.85
C LEU A 311 -3.99 43.17 -25.55
N ILE A 312 -3.52 42.15 -26.25
CA ILE A 312 -4.37 41.10 -26.81
C ILE A 312 -4.88 40.24 -25.65
N THR A 313 -6.20 40.05 -25.52
CA THR A 313 -6.84 39.31 -24.40
C THR A 313 -7.79 38.22 -24.88
N GLY A 314 -8.02 37.19 -24.06
CA GLY A 314 -8.94 36.09 -24.39
C GLY A 314 -8.29 34.99 -25.23
N LEU A 315 -6.96 34.90 -25.17
CA LEU A 315 -6.17 33.90 -25.87
C LEU A 315 -6.23 32.54 -25.14
N THR A 316 -6.03 31.45 -25.88
CA THR A 316 -5.99 30.10 -25.32
C THR A 316 -4.65 29.82 -24.64
N PRO A 317 -4.61 29.23 -23.43
CA PRO A 317 -3.37 28.85 -22.75
C PRO A 317 -2.50 27.85 -23.52
N GLY A 318 -1.18 28.07 -23.48
CA GLY A 318 -0.19 27.24 -24.15
C GLY A 318 -0.42 27.12 -25.67
N VAL A 319 -0.77 28.20 -26.35
CA VAL A 319 -0.95 28.24 -27.82
C VAL A 319 -0.02 29.31 -28.40
N THR A 320 0.69 28.96 -29.46
CA THR A 320 1.48 29.93 -30.23
C THR A 320 0.54 30.73 -31.13
N TYR A 321 0.55 32.04 -30.97
CA TYR A 321 -0.13 32.99 -31.85
C TYR A 321 0.90 33.64 -32.79
N ILE A 322 0.44 33.94 -34.00
CA ILE A 322 1.09 34.87 -34.92
C ILE A 322 0.41 36.22 -34.72
N ALA A 323 1.19 37.28 -34.54
CA ALA A 323 0.71 38.66 -34.48
C ALA A 323 1.47 39.50 -35.51
N GLN A 324 0.73 40.33 -36.26
CA GLN A 324 1.25 41.18 -37.32
C GLN A 324 0.70 42.60 -37.14
N VAL A 325 1.57 43.61 -37.16
CA VAL A 325 1.16 45.01 -37.07
C VAL A 325 1.55 45.76 -38.34
N TYR A 326 0.60 46.55 -38.84
CA TYR A 326 0.69 47.36 -40.05
C TYR A 326 0.44 48.83 -39.69
N ALA A 327 1.08 49.76 -40.38
CA ALA A 327 0.71 51.18 -40.35
C ALA A 327 -0.22 51.50 -41.53
N VAL A 328 -1.12 52.47 -41.37
CA VAL A 328 -1.97 52.99 -42.46
C VAL A 328 -1.80 54.49 -42.61
N ILE A 329 -1.60 54.95 -43.85
CA ILE A 329 -1.40 56.36 -44.23
C ILE A 329 -2.17 56.62 -45.53
N LYS A 330 -3.09 57.59 -45.56
CA LYS A 330 -3.98 57.89 -46.70
C LYS A 330 -4.63 56.63 -47.30
N GLU A 331 -5.21 55.80 -46.44
CA GLU A 331 -5.79 54.47 -46.75
C GLU A 331 -4.81 53.38 -47.26
N ILE A 332 -3.54 53.70 -47.54
CA ILE A 332 -2.52 52.72 -47.94
C ILE A 332 -1.95 52.01 -46.71
N GLN A 333 -1.95 50.68 -46.74
CA GLN A 333 -1.42 49.81 -45.69
C GLN A 333 0.05 49.46 -45.96
N SER A 334 0.89 49.49 -44.92
CA SER A 334 2.32 49.16 -45.02
C SER A 334 2.59 47.67 -45.18
N GLU A 335 3.87 47.31 -45.38
CA GLU A 335 4.34 45.99 -44.97
C GLU A 335 4.19 45.79 -43.46
N ALA A 336 3.96 44.54 -43.02
CA ALA A 336 3.84 44.21 -41.60
C ALA A 336 5.18 43.90 -40.95
N ASP A 337 5.31 44.30 -39.68
CA ASP A 337 6.21 43.60 -38.75
C ASP A 337 5.46 42.39 -38.15
N LYS A 338 6.15 41.25 -37.98
CA LYS A 338 5.55 39.97 -37.57
C LYS A 338 6.32 39.39 -36.38
N ILE A 339 5.59 38.97 -35.35
CA ILE A 339 6.11 38.15 -34.26
C ILE A 339 5.30 36.85 -34.10
N GLU A 340 5.96 35.82 -33.57
CA GLU A 340 5.31 34.60 -33.09
C GLU A 340 5.53 34.49 -31.58
N ALA A 341 4.46 34.23 -30.82
CA ALA A 341 4.49 34.27 -29.36
C ALA A 341 3.55 33.20 -28.77
N THR A 342 4.05 32.44 -27.80
CA THR A 342 3.26 31.42 -27.09
C THR A 342 2.72 31.99 -25.79
N THR A 343 1.42 31.83 -25.55
CA THR A 343 0.81 32.12 -24.24
C THR A 343 1.37 31.19 -23.16
N GLY A 344 1.36 31.65 -21.91
CA GLY A 344 1.70 30.78 -20.78
C GLY A 344 0.77 29.57 -20.67
N VAL A 345 1.22 28.52 -19.99
CA VAL A 345 0.32 27.44 -19.54
C VAL A 345 -0.36 27.92 -18.25
N SER A 346 -1.67 27.73 -18.13
CA SER A 346 -2.42 28.14 -16.93
C SER A 346 -1.89 27.47 -15.67
N ALA A 347 -2.06 28.17 -14.54
CA ALA A 347 -1.85 27.59 -13.22
C ALA A 347 -2.86 26.47 -12.95
N ILE A 348 -2.57 25.63 -11.96
CA ILE A 348 -3.43 24.50 -11.59
C ILE A 348 -4.27 24.91 -10.39
N ASP A 349 -5.50 25.35 -10.66
CA ASP A 349 -6.46 25.66 -9.61
C ASP A 349 -6.87 24.40 -8.82
N ASP A 350 -7.24 24.62 -7.55
CA ASP A 350 -8.07 23.68 -6.80
C ASP A 350 -7.42 22.29 -6.63
N VAL A 351 -6.11 22.27 -6.31
CA VAL A 351 -5.36 21.10 -5.82
C VAL A 351 -5.86 20.72 -4.42
N GLN A 352 -6.14 19.43 -4.19
CA GLN A 352 -6.68 18.88 -2.94
C GLN A 352 -6.03 17.54 -2.59
N VAL A 353 -5.97 17.21 -1.30
CA VAL A 353 -5.70 15.86 -0.80
C VAL A 353 -7.04 15.13 -0.63
N LEU A 354 -7.23 14.02 -1.34
CA LEU A 354 -8.44 13.20 -1.28
C LEU A 354 -8.38 12.11 -0.22
N GLY A 355 -7.18 11.65 0.12
CA GLY A 355 -6.96 10.55 1.05
C GLY A 355 -5.48 10.32 1.32
N GLN A 356 -5.20 9.63 2.41
CA GLN A 356 -3.86 9.39 2.92
C GLN A 356 -3.79 7.99 3.55
N THR A 357 -2.58 7.47 3.67
CA THR A 357 -2.25 6.27 4.44
C THR A 357 -0.90 6.48 5.15
N GLU A 358 -0.41 5.47 5.85
CA GLU A 358 0.91 5.49 6.48
C GLU A 358 2.09 5.55 5.48
N VAL A 359 1.89 5.27 4.18
CA VAL A 359 2.96 5.30 3.15
C VAL A 359 2.53 5.90 1.79
N SER A 360 1.39 6.58 1.74
CA SER A 360 0.88 7.19 0.51
C SER A 360 -0.05 8.38 0.74
N ILE A 361 -0.07 9.30 -0.23
CA ILE A 361 -1.01 10.43 -0.27
C ILE A 361 -1.65 10.46 -1.67
N GLN A 362 -2.98 10.48 -1.71
CA GLN A 362 -3.73 10.70 -2.93
C GLN A 362 -4.13 12.17 -3.06
N VAL A 363 -3.66 12.80 -4.12
CA VAL A 363 -4.00 14.17 -4.51
C VAL A 363 -4.86 14.16 -5.77
N ASP A 364 -5.72 15.17 -5.91
CA ASP A 364 -6.29 15.53 -7.21
C ASP A 364 -6.32 17.05 -7.43
N TRP A 365 -6.46 17.44 -8.68
CA TRP A 365 -6.47 18.84 -9.09
C TRP A 365 -7.38 19.06 -10.29
N ARG A 366 -7.77 20.31 -10.55
CA ARG A 366 -8.56 20.68 -11.72
C ARG A 366 -7.67 20.71 -12.97
N ASN A 367 -8.13 20.12 -14.06
CA ASN A 367 -7.43 20.23 -15.32
C ASN A 367 -7.61 21.66 -15.89
N PRO A 368 -6.54 22.30 -16.42
CA PRO A 368 -6.64 23.63 -17.01
C PRO A 368 -7.50 23.60 -18.30
N PRO A 369 -8.05 24.75 -18.73
CA PRO A 369 -9.00 24.81 -19.85
C PRO A 369 -8.35 24.68 -21.25
N GLY A 370 -7.02 24.69 -21.34
CA GLY A 370 -6.28 24.41 -22.58
C GLY A 370 -5.45 23.14 -22.45
N ASP A 371 -5.25 22.43 -23.57
CA ASP A 371 -4.54 21.15 -23.59
C ASP A 371 -3.13 21.25 -22.97
N VAL A 372 -2.71 20.20 -22.26
CA VAL A 372 -1.39 20.05 -21.65
C VAL A 372 -0.84 18.66 -21.94
N ASP A 373 0.48 18.53 -22.08
CA ASP A 373 1.09 17.25 -22.43
C ASP A 373 1.15 16.31 -21.22
N HIS A 374 1.48 16.88 -20.06
CA HIS A 374 1.52 16.21 -18.76
C HIS A 374 1.57 17.23 -17.62
N PHE A 375 1.43 16.72 -16.40
CA PHE A 375 1.69 17.44 -15.16
C PHE A 375 3.00 16.93 -14.56
N ARG A 376 3.90 17.85 -14.20
CA ARG A 376 5.00 17.57 -13.28
C ARG A 376 4.46 17.68 -11.86
N LEU A 377 4.51 16.56 -11.13
CA LEU A 377 4.11 16.45 -9.73
C LEU A 377 5.39 16.25 -8.91
N THR A 378 5.81 17.23 -8.12
CA THR A 378 6.91 17.06 -7.17
C THR A 378 6.37 16.90 -5.75
N HIS A 379 7.14 16.22 -4.91
CA HIS A 379 6.88 16.16 -3.48
C HIS A 379 8.18 16.27 -2.71
N MET A 380 8.17 17.09 -1.66
CA MET A 380 9.32 17.42 -0.84
C MET A 380 9.05 17.08 0.62
N ASP A 381 9.98 16.39 1.28
CA ASP A 381 9.92 16.05 2.70
C ASP A 381 10.40 17.21 3.62
N PRO A 382 10.27 17.10 4.95
CA PRO A 382 10.74 18.12 5.91
C PRO A 382 12.25 18.36 5.87
N GLU A 383 13.02 17.35 5.47
CA GLU A 383 14.47 17.38 5.30
C GLU A 383 14.91 18.14 4.03
N GLY A 384 14.00 18.32 3.07
CA GLY A 384 14.22 19.04 1.82
C GLY A 384 14.64 18.16 0.64
N GLN A 385 14.46 16.83 0.73
CA GLN A 385 14.59 15.93 -0.43
C GLN A 385 13.31 16.04 -1.28
N GLU A 386 13.48 16.36 -2.57
CA GLU A 386 12.39 16.48 -3.55
C GLU A 386 12.44 15.35 -4.58
N GLU A 387 11.30 14.72 -4.85
CA GLU A 387 11.14 13.68 -5.88
C GLU A 387 10.05 14.05 -6.90
N GLU A 388 10.37 13.86 -8.19
CA GLU A 388 9.55 14.24 -9.35
C GLU A 388 8.81 13.04 -9.97
N LEU A 389 7.52 13.21 -10.26
CA LEU A 389 6.65 12.26 -10.94
C LEU A 389 5.97 12.93 -12.14
N ASN A 390 6.00 12.29 -13.31
CA ASN A 390 5.36 12.79 -14.52
C ASN A 390 3.99 12.12 -14.73
N VAL A 391 2.92 12.90 -14.56
CA VAL A 391 1.53 12.42 -14.51
C VAL A 391 0.78 12.86 -15.78
N GLN A 392 0.23 11.90 -16.52
CA GLN A 392 -0.57 12.16 -17.73
C GLN A 392 -1.93 12.80 -17.37
N SER A 393 -2.44 13.69 -18.22
CA SER A 393 -3.75 14.30 -17.98
C SER A 393 -4.90 13.30 -18.10
N SER A 394 -5.83 13.35 -17.16
CA SER A 394 -7.11 12.65 -17.23
C SER A 394 -7.98 13.18 -18.38
N GLN A 395 -8.87 12.32 -18.88
CA GLN A 395 -9.98 12.70 -19.78
C GLN A 395 -11.18 13.29 -19.02
N GLU A 396 -11.17 13.23 -17.69
CA GLU A 396 -12.13 13.91 -16.81
C GLU A 396 -11.70 15.35 -16.52
N ALA A 397 -12.59 16.15 -15.91
CA ALA A 397 -12.29 17.54 -15.52
C ALA A 397 -11.27 17.69 -14.36
N ARG A 398 -10.84 16.58 -13.76
CA ARG A 398 -9.80 16.52 -12.73
C ARG A 398 -8.83 15.38 -13.02
N THR A 399 -7.55 15.58 -12.71
CA THR A 399 -6.54 14.51 -12.70
C THR A 399 -6.23 14.11 -11.27
N LYS A 400 -6.07 12.81 -11.04
CA LYS A 400 -5.82 12.22 -9.71
C LYS A 400 -4.53 11.42 -9.73
N HIS A 401 -3.74 11.50 -8.67
CA HIS A 401 -2.53 10.70 -8.51
C HIS A 401 -2.34 10.24 -7.07
N THR A 402 -1.76 9.06 -6.89
CA THR A 402 -1.41 8.51 -5.57
C THR A 402 0.10 8.40 -5.48
N ILE A 403 0.72 9.28 -4.71
CA ILE A 403 2.15 9.22 -4.39
C ILE A 403 2.34 8.07 -3.38
N VAL A 404 3.34 7.22 -3.58
CA VAL A 404 3.57 5.98 -2.81
C VAL A 404 5.04 5.83 -2.42
N GLY A 405 5.30 5.16 -1.28
CA GLY A 405 6.66 4.98 -0.75
C GLY A 405 7.07 6.06 0.26
N LEU A 406 6.10 6.88 0.70
CA LEU A 406 6.30 7.95 1.67
C LEU A 406 6.60 7.40 3.08
N TYR A 407 7.26 8.20 3.91
CA TYR A 407 7.52 7.87 5.31
C TYR A 407 6.27 8.09 6.19
N PRO A 408 5.99 7.23 7.20
CA PRO A 408 4.85 7.40 8.10
C PRO A 408 4.95 8.63 9.01
N GLY A 409 3.81 9.29 9.24
CA GLY A 409 3.70 10.48 10.09
C GLY A 409 4.41 11.74 9.60
N THR A 410 4.86 11.74 8.35
CA THR A 410 5.67 12.79 7.73
C THR A 410 4.79 13.74 6.93
N GLU A 411 5.11 15.03 7.01
CA GLU A 411 4.40 16.11 6.31
C GLU A 411 5.16 16.50 5.04
N TYR A 412 4.51 16.40 3.89
CA TYR A 412 5.07 16.65 2.57
C TYR A 412 4.49 17.91 1.95
N LEU A 413 5.34 18.73 1.35
CA LEU A 413 4.92 19.78 0.42
C LEU A 413 4.80 19.15 -0.98
N ILE A 414 3.58 19.05 -1.49
CA ILE A 414 3.26 18.47 -2.79
C ILE A 414 2.99 19.62 -3.77
N SER A 415 3.62 19.62 -4.93
CA SER A 415 3.54 20.69 -5.92
C SER A 415 3.15 20.14 -7.29
N VAL A 416 2.14 20.74 -7.92
CA VAL A 416 1.67 20.35 -9.24
C VAL A 416 1.92 21.48 -10.25
N GLN A 417 2.50 21.16 -11.40
CA GLN A 417 2.82 22.13 -12.44
C GLN A 417 2.46 21.56 -13.82
N ALA A 418 1.78 22.36 -14.66
CA ALA A 418 1.35 21.94 -15.98
C ALA A 418 2.45 22.16 -17.02
N ILE A 419 2.71 21.19 -17.90
CA ILE A 419 3.79 21.23 -18.89
C ILE A 419 3.21 21.11 -20.30
N LYS A 420 3.68 21.95 -21.24
CA LYS A 420 3.32 21.89 -22.66
C LYS A 420 4.49 22.30 -23.55
N GLY A 421 5.01 21.38 -24.34
CA GLY A 421 6.26 21.53 -25.09
C GLY A 421 7.41 21.90 -24.15
N THR A 422 8.01 23.07 -24.37
CA THR A 422 9.05 23.66 -23.50
C THR A 422 8.51 24.75 -22.56
N THR A 423 7.19 24.86 -22.40
CA THR A 423 6.54 25.89 -21.57
C THR A 423 5.99 25.25 -20.30
N GLU A 424 6.35 25.81 -19.16
CA GLU A 424 5.85 25.38 -17.85
C GLU A 424 4.84 26.40 -17.31
N GLY A 425 3.75 25.92 -16.73
CA GLY A 425 2.81 26.74 -15.96
C GLY A 425 3.38 27.11 -14.59
N LYS A 426 2.60 27.86 -13.79
CA LYS A 426 3.00 28.14 -12.40
C LYS A 426 2.76 26.92 -11.51
N PRO A 427 3.72 26.51 -10.67
CA PRO A 427 3.51 25.45 -9.70
C PRO A 427 2.44 25.86 -8.69
N SER A 428 1.61 24.91 -8.30
CA SER A 428 0.49 25.07 -7.38
C SER A 428 0.59 24.01 -6.30
N SER A 429 0.82 24.43 -5.05
CA SER A 429 1.31 23.54 -3.98
C SER A 429 0.33 23.40 -2.82
N ILE A 430 0.31 22.21 -2.21
CA ILE A 430 -0.50 21.85 -1.05
C ILE A 430 0.33 21.02 -0.06
N THR A 431 0.05 21.14 1.23
CA THR A 431 0.63 20.29 2.26
C THR A 431 -0.24 19.05 2.48
N GLY A 432 0.35 17.86 2.45
CA GLY A 432 -0.30 16.60 2.81
C GLY A 432 0.55 15.83 3.80
N ALA A 433 -0.06 15.11 4.76
CA ALA A 433 0.67 14.32 5.74
C ALA A 433 0.24 12.85 5.66
N THR A 434 1.19 11.93 5.79
CA THR A 434 0.89 10.51 5.96
C THR A 434 0.33 10.22 7.36
N ASP A 435 -0.43 9.13 7.47
CA ASP A 435 -0.87 8.63 8.78
C ASP A 435 0.31 8.07 9.59
N PHE A 436 0.12 7.93 10.90
CA PHE A 436 1.06 7.17 11.73
C PHE A 436 0.91 5.67 11.46
N ASP A 437 2.04 4.98 11.24
CA ASP A 437 2.06 3.54 11.13
C ASP A 437 1.60 2.88 12.44
N ALA A 438 0.92 1.75 12.33
CA ALA A 438 0.39 1.03 13.50
C ALA A 438 1.46 0.14 14.13
N PRO A 439 1.55 0.02 15.47
CA PRO A 439 2.51 -0.87 16.12
C PRO A 439 2.33 -2.31 15.65
N THR A 440 3.39 -2.92 15.11
CA THR A 440 3.34 -4.27 14.51
C THR A 440 3.88 -5.35 15.47
N ASN A 441 3.79 -6.62 15.06
CA ASN A 441 4.26 -7.79 15.82
C ASN A 441 3.78 -7.83 17.29
N LEU A 442 2.52 -7.45 17.50
CA LEU A 442 1.88 -7.35 18.80
C LEU A 442 1.59 -8.73 19.42
N ILE A 443 2.52 -9.21 20.25
CA ILE A 443 2.48 -10.52 20.91
C ILE A 443 2.20 -10.40 22.41
N THR A 444 1.71 -11.48 23.01
CA THR A 444 1.45 -11.60 24.45
C THR A 444 2.29 -12.70 25.09
N THR A 445 2.96 -12.37 26.17
CA THR A 445 3.86 -13.25 26.93
C THR A 445 3.58 -13.14 28.43
N GLU A 446 4.23 -14.00 29.24
CA GLU A 446 4.15 -13.97 30.71
C GLU A 446 2.72 -13.95 31.29
N VAL A 447 1.79 -14.60 30.61
CA VAL A 447 0.38 -14.70 31.02
C VAL A 447 0.29 -15.39 32.40
N THR A 448 -0.48 -14.78 33.30
CA THR A 448 -0.85 -15.35 34.60
C THR A 448 -2.37 -15.33 34.79
N GLU A 449 -2.85 -15.64 36.00
CA GLU A 449 -4.26 -15.50 36.39
C GLU A 449 -4.73 -14.03 36.42
N ASP A 450 -3.80 -13.08 36.52
CA ASP A 450 -4.07 -11.67 36.85
C ASP A 450 -3.22 -10.65 36.04
N THR A 451 -2.24 -11.10 35.26
CA THR A 451 -1.32 -10.26 34.49
C THR A 451 -1.05 -10.81 33.09
N VAL A 452 -0.74 -9.93 32.14
CA VAL A 452 -0.28 -10.27 30.78
C VAL A 452 0.80 -9.25 30.38
N THR A 453 1.97 -9.72 29.94
CA THR A 453 2.96 -8.86 29.27
C THR A 453 2.62 -8.78 27.78
N VAL A 454 2.57 -7.58 27.23
CA VAL A 454 2.26 -7.31 25.83
C VAL A 454 3.46 -6.60 25.23
N SER A 455 3.92 -6.99 24.04
CA SER A 455 5.08 -6.38 23.36
C SER A 455 4.85 -6.21 21.87
N TRP A 456 5.47 -5.18 21.29
CA TRP A 456 5.28 -4.72 19.92
C TRP A 456 6.57 -4.11 19.35
N ASP A 457 6.65 -4.08 18.03
CA ASP A 457 7.72 -3.35 17.33
C ASP A 457 7.43 -1.85 17.30
N ARG A 458 8.49 -1.03 17.40
CA ARG A 458 8.41 0.43 17.39
C ARG A 458 7.87 0.93 16.04
N VAL A 459 6.97 1.91 16.08
CA VAL A 459 6.55 2.65 14.88
C VAL A 459 7.68 3.51 14.31
N GLN A 460 7.62 3.79 13.02
CA GLN A 460 8.58 4.65 12.31
C GLN A 460 8.28 6.13 12.49
N ALA A 461 6.99 6.50 12.54
CA ALA A 461 6.55 7.87 12.77
C ALA A 461 7.10 8.45 14.09
N GLU A 462 7.52 9.72 14.08
CA GLU A 462 7.90 10.40 15.32
C GLU A 462 6.65 10.69 16.17
N ILE A 463 6.55 10.05 17.34
CA ILE A 463 5.38 10.01 18.22
C ILE A 463 5.67 10.47 19.65
N GLU A 464 4.64 10.91 20.37
CA GLU A 464 4.70 11.24 21.80
C GLU A 464 4.60 10.00 22.69
N GLY A 465 3.80 9.02 22.27
CA GLY A 465 3.68 7.74 22.95
C GLY A 465 2.74 6.76 22.28
N TYR A 466 2.50 5.66 23.00
CA TYR A 466 1.48 4.67 22.69
C TYR A 466 0.36 4.78 23.71
N MET A 467 -0.84 4.40 23.28
CA MET A 467 -2.00 4.25 24.14
C MET A 467 -2.48 2.80 24.06
N LEU A 468 -2.57 2.14 25.21
CA LEU A 468 -3.12 0.79 25.33
C LEU A 468 -4.52 0.82 25.93
N SER A 469 -5.34 -0.14 25.57
CA SER A 469 -6.57 -0.48 26.29
C SER A 469 -6.87 -1.96 26.11
N TYR A 470 -7.70 -2.55 26.98
CA TYR A 470 -8.16 -3.93 26.80
C TYR A 470 -9.65 -4.06 27.05
N THR A 471 -10.25 -5.08 26.43
CA THR A 471 -11.68 -5.40 26.54
C THR A 471 -11.85 -6.89 26.80
N SER A 472 -12.81 -7.25 27.64
CA SER A 472 -13.23 -8.64 27.84
C SER A 472 -14.71 -8.71 28.20
N ALA A 473 -15.25 -9.92 28.33
CA ALA A 473 -16.62 -10.13 28.78
C ALA A 473 -16.91 -9.55 30.19
N ALA A 474 -15.86 -9.17 30.94
CA ALA A 474 -15.97 -8.55 32.25
C ALA A 474 -16.01 -7.01 32.22
N GLY A 475 -15.79 -6.37 31.07
CA GLY A 475 -15.71 -4.91 30.90
C GLY A 475 -14.51 -4.46 30.06
N SER A 476 -14.34 -3.14 29.96
CA SER A 476 -13.21 -2.50 29.27
C SER A 476 -12.33 -1.75 30.27
N SER A 477 -11.03 -1.67 30.01
CA SER A 477 -10.12 -0.79 30.77
C SER A 477 -10.35 0.67 30.42
N SER A 478 -9.82 1.58 31.25
CA SER A 478 -9.46 2.91 30.78
C SER A 478 -8.33 2.83 29.75
N GLU A 479 -8.07 3.92 29.05
CA GLU A 479 -6.87 4.05 28.24
C GLU A 479 -5.62 4.19 29.15
N ILE A 480 -4.48 3.67 28.68
CA ILE A 480 -3.23 3.53 29.43
C ILE A 480 -2.10 4.13 28.59
N PHE A 481 -1.57 5.27 29.03
CA PHE A 481 -0.42 5.91 28.38
C PHE A 481 0.86 5.11 28.60
N VAL A 482 1.64 4.94 27.52
CA VAL A 482 2.96 4.31 27.52
C VAL A 482 3.92 5.18 26.69
N GLY A 483 5.15 5.39 27.18
CA GLY A 483 6.12 6.28 26.53
C GLY A 483 6.60 5.75 25.17
N ARG A 484 6.87 6.66 24.23
CA ARG A 484 7.28 6.39 22.83
C ARG A 484 8.45 5.42 22.64
N ASP A 485 9.32 5.31 23.65
CA ASP A 485 10.54 4.49 23.64
C ASP A 485 10.33 3.10 24.28
N SER A 486 9.09 2.77 24.69
CA SER A 486 8.71 1.45 25.22
C SER A 486 8.20 0.52 24.11
N THR A 487 8.68 -0.72 24.12
CA THR A 487 8.25 -1.82 23.23
C THR A 487 7.47 -2.91 23.94
N SER A 488 7.19 -2.74 25.25
CA SER A 488 6.35 -3.64 26.02
C SER A 488 5.67 -2.95 27.19
N TYR A 489 4.58 -3.55 27.67
CA TYR A 489 3.85 -3.15 28.87
C TYR A 489 3.22 -4.36 29.55
N ARG A 490 3.25 -4.39 30.89
CA ARG A 490 2.63 -5.46 31.68
C ARG A 490 1.28 -5.00 32.24
N LEU A 491 0.21 -5.53 31.67
CA LEU A 491 -1.14 -5.40 32.21
C LEU A 491 -1.25 -6.16 33.53
N ILE A 492 -1.93 -5.56 34.52
CA ILE A 492 -2.13 -6.13 35.86
C ILE A 492 -3.59 -5.96 36.33
N GLY A 493 -4.03 -6.80 37.27
CA GLY A 493 -5.39 -6.76 37.82
C GLY A 493 -6.47 -7.29 36.87
N LEU A 494 -6.08 -8.17 35.95
CA LEU A 494 -7.00 -8.88 35.03
C LEU A 494 -7.85 -9.91 35.80
N LYS A 495 -8.92 -10.43 35.18
CA LYS A 495 -9.77 -11.44 35.81
C LYS A 495 -9.34 -12.85 35.40
N PRO A 496 -9.11 -13.78 36.35
CA PRO A 496 -8.73 -15.16 36.06
C PRO A 496 -9.68 -15.88 35.10
N GLY A 497 -9.12 -16.70 34.22
CA GLY A 497 -9.85 -17.48 33.22
C GLY A 497 -10.71 -16.67 32.25
N VAL A 498 -10.35 -15.43 31.90
CA VAL A 498 -11.08 -14.60 30.93
C VAL A 498 -10.22 -14.31 29.70
N LEU A 499 -10.84 -14.29 28.52
CA LEU A 499 -10.23 -13.83 27.27
C LEU A 499 -10.22 -12.29 27.23
N HIS A 500 -9.03 -11.70 27.21
CA HIS A 500 -8.79 -10.26 27.08
C HIS A 500 -8.26 -9.94 25.68
N LYS A 501 -8.95 -9.06 24.96
CA LYS A 501 -8.48 -8.45 23.71
C LYS A 501 -7.82 -7.11 24.02
N VAL A 502 -6.52 -7.01 23.75
CA VAL A 502 -5.71 -5.81 23.97
C VAL A 502 -5.59 -5.04 22.65
N TYR A 503 -5.74 -3.72 22.73
CA TYR A 503 -5.56 -2.77 21.63
C TYR A 503 -4.39 -1.83 21.93
N ILE A 504 -3.64 -1.47 20.90
CA ILE A 504 -2.60 -0.43 20.96
C ILE A 504 -2.67 0.47 19.73
N TRP A 505 -2.37 1.75 19.91
CA TRP A 505 -2.11 2.70 18.84
C TRP A 505 -1.06 3.72 19.29
N ALA A 506 -0.35 4.31 18.32
CA ALA A 506 0.57 5.42 18.55
C ALA A 506 -0.17 6.76 18.45
N PHE A 507 0.36 7.82 19.06
CA PHE A 507 -0.23 9.17 18.99
C PHE A 507 0.79 10.31 19.11
N LYS A 508 0.37 11.51 18.67
CA LYS A 508 1.09 12.79 18.81
C LYS A 508 0.08 13.93 18.67
N GLY A 509 -0.16 14.67 19.75
CA GLY A 509 -1.32 15.54 19.88
C GLY A 509 -2.62 14.76 19.62
N ASP A 510 -3.54 15.37 18.86
CA ASP A 510 -4.83 14.76 18.50
C ASP A 510 -4.73 13.71 17.37
N LYS A 511 -3.57 13.53 16.71
CA LYS A 511 -3.37 12.52 15.66
C LYS A 511 -3.05 11.15 16.28
N VAL A 512 -3.61 10.07 15.70
CA VAL A 512 -3.44 8.68 16.16
C VAL A 512 -3.18 7.72 14.99
N SER A 513 -2.46 6.62 15.24
CA SER A 513 -2.34 5.50 14.29
C SER A 513 -3.62 4.68 14.22
N ARG A 514 -3.70 3.77 13.24
CA ARG A 514 -4.67 2.66 13.28
C ARG A 514 -4.42 1.80 14.52
N LYS A 515 -5.47 1.19 15.08
CA LYS A 515 -5.38 0.33 16.27
C LYS A 515 -4.99 -1.10 15.90
N SER A 516 -3.81 -1.54 16.34
CA SER A 516 -3.42 -2.96 16.35
C SER A 516 -4.09 -3.68 17.53
N SER A 517 -4.35 -4.98 17.41
CA SER A 517 -4.96 -5.76 18.50
C SER A 517 -4.46 -7.20 18.59
N THR A 518 -4.35 -7.71 19.81
CA THR A 518 -3.92 -9.07 20.13
C THR A 518 -4.81 -9.65 21.25
N GLU A 519 -4.78 -10.96 21.47
CA GLU A 519 -5.71 -11.66 22.37
C GLU A 519 -4.97 -12.63 23.29
N ALA A 520 -5.21 -12.51 24.61
CA ALA A 520 -4.68 -13.40 25.63
C ALA A 520 -5.79 -13.84 26.59
N GLU A 521 -5.90 -15.14 26.84
CA GLU A 521 -6.75 -15.68 27.89
C GLU A 521 -5.91 -15.98 29.12
N THR A 522 -6.17 -15.27 30.23
CA THR A 522 -5.51 -15.47 31.53
C THR A 522 -5.64 -16.90 32.05
N ASP A 523 -4.76 -17.30 32.96
CA ASP A 523 -4.85 -18.60 33.64
C ASP A 523 -6.01 -18.67 34.63
N ILE A 524 -6.35 -19.89 35.05
CA ILE A 524 -7.30 -20.19 36.12
C ILE A 524 -6.58 -19.97 37.46
N ASP A 525 -7.12 -19.15 38.37
CA ASP A 525 -6.54 -18.98 39.71
C ASP A 525 -6.69 -20.28 40.54
N ALA A 526 -5.76 -20.51 41.46
CA ALA A 526 -5.80 -21.72 42.29
C ALA A 526 -6.91 -21.66 43.35
N PRO A 527 -7.56 -22.79 43.70
CA PRO A 527 -8.44 -22.86 44.86
C PRO A 527 -7.70 -22.43 46.13
N LYS A 528 -8.33 -21.57 46.93
CA LYS A 528 -7.69 -20.90 48.06
C LYS A 528 -8.03 -21.60 49.37
N ASP A 529 -7.15 -21.45 50.37
CA ASP A 529 -7.39 -21.94 51.74
C ASP A 529 -7.68 -23.46 51.88
N LEU A 530 -7.14 -24.30 50.98
CA LEU A 530 -7.24 -25.76 51.10
C LEU A 530 -6.73 -26.24 52.48
N LYS A 531 -7.61 -26.82 53.28
CA LYS A 531 -7.35 -27.25 54.66
C LYS A 531 -8.00 -28.60 54.95
N ALA A 532 -7.37 -29.39 55.81
CA ALA A 532 -7.99 -30.57 56.41
C ALA A 532 -8.60 -30.20 57.78
N THR A 533 -9.87 -30.51 57.95
CA THR A 533 -10.67 -30.24 59.14
C THR A 533 -11.25 -31.55 59.68
N GLY A 534 -11.71 -31.57 60.95
CA GLY A 534 -12.37 -32.74 61.54
C GLY A 534 -11.54 -34.03 61.53
N VAL A 535 -10.21 -33.95 61.47
CA VAL A 535 -9.29 -35.07 61.27
C VAL A 535 -9.42 -36.11 62.40
N GLN A 536 -9.56 -37.38 62.02
CA GLN A 536 -9.76 -38.52 62.91
C GLN A 536 -8.63 -39.54 62.77
N VAL A 537 -8.85 -40.77 63.23
CA VAL A 537 -7.90 -41.89 63.15
C VAL A 537 -7.74 -42.47 61.75
N GLU A 538 -8.79 -42.40 60.91
CA GLU A 538 -8.83 -43.00 59.56
C GLU A 538 -9.54 -42.11 58.52
N SER A 539 -9.83 -40.84 58.86
CA SER A 539 -10.62 -39.93 58.01
C SER A 539 -10.32 -38.44 58.25
N ALA A 540 -10.71 -37.59 57.31
CA ALA A 540 -10.67 -36.12 57.43
C ALA A 540 -11.72 -35.46 56.51
N LEU A 541 -12.07 -34.20 56.78
CA LEU A 541 -12.90 -33.37 55.91
C LEU A 541 -12.05 -32.27 55.28
N LEU A 542 -11.78 -32.39 53.98
CA LEU A 542 -11.05 -31.40 53.19
C LEU A 542 -11.99 -30.26 52.79
N THR A 543 -11.51 -29.02 52.86
CA THR A 543 -12.29 -27.80 52.58
C THR A 543 -11.45 -26.76 51.83
N TRP A 544 -12.02 -26.07 50.85
CA TRP A 544 -11.35 -25.00 50.08
C TRP A 544 -12.33 -23.89 49.67
N ILE A 545 -11.78 -22.75 49.26
CA ILE A 545 -12.48 -21.64 48.63
C ILE A 545 -12.35 -21.80 47.11
N ALA A 546 -13.46 -21.66 46.39
CA ALA A 546 -13.50 -21.72 44.93
C ALA A 546 -12.66 -20.60 44.27
N PRO A 547 -12.11 -20.83 43.06
CA PRO A 547 -11.43 -19.80 42.29
C PRO A 547 -12.38 -18.68 41.83
N LEU A 548 -11.81 -17.57 41.36
CA LEU A 548 -12.54 -16.47 40.72
C LEU A 548 -12.84 -16.74 39.25
N ALA A 549 -12.01 -17.55 38.60
CA ALA A 549 -12.28 -18.09 37.27
C ALA A 549 -13.51 -19.04 37.31
N ASP A 550 -14.37 -18.93 36.30
CA ASP A 550 -15.39 -19.95 36.02
C ASP A 550 -14.71 -21.28 35.63
N ILE A 551 -15.24 -22.42 36.06
CA ILE A 551 -14.57 -23.73 35.95
C ILE A 551 -15.56 -24.87 35.73
N ASP A 552 -15.10 -25.96 35.11
CA ASP A 552 -15.89 -27.19 34.97
C ASP A 552 -15.88 -27.99 36.29
N GLY A 553 -14.75 -27.97 36.99
CA GLY A 553 -14.55 -28.76 38.20
C GLY A 553 -13.15 -28.68 38.80
N TYR A 554 -12.87 -29.62 39.70
CA TYR A 554 -11.58 -29.80 40.34
C TYR A 554 -11.07 -31.23 40.18
N ILE A 555 -9.76 -31.39 40.17
CA ILE A 555 -9.07 -32.66 40.39
C ILE A 555 -8.46 -32.57 41.80
N LEU A 556 -8.91 -33.44 42.70
CA LEU A 556 -8.39 -33.57 44.05
C LEU A 556 -7.62 -34.89 44.16
N THR A 557 -6.39 -34.84 44.68
CA THR A 557 -5.52 -36.01 44.85
C THR A 557 -4.98 -36.06 46.26
N TYR A 558 -4.95 -37.25 46.88
CA TYR A 558 -4.32 -37.44 48.20
C TYR A 558 -3.41 -38.68 48.24
N ARG A 559 -2.31 -38.57 48.98
CA ARG A 559 -1.25 -39.60 49.10
C ARG A 559 -0.56 -39.57 50.46
N ASP A 560 0.03 -40.69 50.88
CA ASP A 560 0.95 -40.77 52.01
C ASP A 560 2.18 -39.88 51.77
N GLU A 561 2.64 -39.14 52.79
CA GLU A 561 3.88 -38.33 52.72
C GLU A 561 5.10 -39.21 52.40
N ASP A 562 5.13 -40.44 52.94
CA ASP A 562 6.21 -41.39 52.69
C ASP A 562 6.10 -42.11 51.33
N GLY A 563 5.04 -41.86 50.54
CA GLY A 563 4.85 -42.44 49.20
C GLY A 563 4.54 -43.95 49.14
N ASN A 564 4.26 -44.62 50.27
CA ASN A 564 4.04 -46.08 50.31
C ASN A 564 2.65 -46.54 49.83
N MET A 565 1.78 -45.61 49.44
CA MET A 565 0.39 -45.86 49.08
C MET A 565 0.08 -45.15 47.77
N GLU A 566 -0.66 -45.82 46.89
CA GLU A 566 -1.10 -45.24 45.61
C GLU A 566 -1.89 -43.94 45.85
N SER A 567 -1.63 -42.92 45.03
CA SER A 567 -2.32 -41.64 45.10
C SER A 567 -3.75 -41.80 44.60
N VAL A 568 -4.73 -41.55 45.47
CA VAL A 568 -6.14 -41.55 45.08
C VAL A 568 -6.47 -40.20 44.46
N GLU A 569 -6.92 -40.22 43.20
CA GLU A 569 -7.46 -39.06 42.50
C GLU A 569 -9.00 -39.10 42.51
N THR A 570 -9.65 -37.94 42.55
CA THR A 570 -11.10 -37.79 42.45
C THR A 570 -11.45 -36.50 41.71
N GLN A 571 -12.32 -36.61 40.71
CA GLN A 571 -12.87 -35.45 40.00
C GLN A 571 -14.12 -34.95 40.72
N LEU A 572 -14.18 -33.63 40.93
CA LEU A 572 -15.20 -32.91 41.69
C LEU A 572 -15.84 -31.83 40.82
N ARG A 573 -17.09 -31.49 41.11
CA ARG A 573 -17.86 -30.47 40.37
C ARG A 573 -17.47 -29.07 40.83
N ALA A 574 -17.58 -28.07 39.94
CA ALA A 574 -17.31 -26.66 40.25
C ALA A 574 -18.03 -26.15 41.52
N SER A 575 -19.25 -26.64 41.77
CA SER A 575 -20.07 -26.31 42.95
C SER A 575 -19.58 -26.88 44.29
N GLU A 576 -18.60 -27.78 44.28
CA GLU A 576 -18.11 -28.45 45.48
C GLU A 576 -16.97 -27.67 46.14
N SER A 577 -17.04 -27.50 47.46
CA SER A 577 -16.04 -26.80 48.30
C SER A 577 -15.53 -27.65 49.47
N THR A 578 -16.00 -28.90 49.55
CA THR A 578 -15.68 -29.84 50.63
C THR A 578 -15.61 -31.27 50.11
N PHE A 579 -14.67 -32.08 50.61
CA PHE A 579 -14.58 -33.52 50.30
C PHE A 579 -14.26 -34.32 51.57
N ALA A 580 -15.05 -35.36 51.86
CA ALA A 580 -14.83 -36.24 53.01
C ALA A 580 -13.95 -37.43 52.58
N VAL A 581 -12.74 -37.51 53.12
CA VAL A 581 -11.80 -38.60 52.84
C VAL A 581 -11.80 -39.63 53.98
N SER A 582 -11.73 -40.91 53.63
CA SER A 582 -11.78 -42.06 54.54
C SER A 582 -10.73 -43.12 54.19
N SER A 583 -10.67 -44.18 55.01
CA SER A 583 -9.75 -45.32 54.82
C SER A 583 -8.26 -44.94 54.87
N LEU A 584 -7.93 -43.89 55.63
CA LEU A 584 -6.56 -43.45 55.87
C LEU A 584 -5.88 -44.32 56.94
N GLU A 585 -4.55 -44.46 56.88
CA GLU A 585 -3.78 -45.11 57.94
C GLU A 585 -3.69 -44.22 59.20
N THR A 586 -3.71 -44.84 60.38
CA THR A 586 -3.69 -44.17 61.68
C THR A 586 -2.30 -43.68 62.09
N GLY A 587 -2.18 -42.39 62.40
CA GLY A 587 -0.91 -41.76 62.78
C GLY A 587 0.03 -41.45 61.61
N LYS A 588 -0.47 -41.54 60.36
CA LYS A 588 0.25 -41.22 59.12
C LYS A 588 0.01 -39.77 58.68
N ARG A 589 0.91 -39.26 57.83
CA ARG A 589 0.79 -37.93 57.21
C ARG A 589 0.31 -38.08 55.77
N TYR A 590 -0.55 -37.16 55.36
CA TYR A 590 -1.15 -37.14 54.05
C TYR A 590 -0.93 -35.78 53.39
N ILE A 591 -0.40 -35.82 52.17
CA ILE A 591 -0.33 -34.69 51.26
C ILE A 591 -1.62 -34.69 50.43
N VAL A 592 -2.27 -33.54 50.33
CA VAL A 592 -3.49 -33.32 49.56
C VAL A 592 -3.25 -32.18 48.59
N SER A 593 -3.45 -32.42 47.30
CA SER A 593 -3.36 -31.42 46.24
C SER A 593 -4.72 -31.25 45.56
N ILE A 594 -5.12 -30.02 45.26
CA ILE A 594 -6.28 -29.69 44.43
C ILE A 594 -5.89 -28.78 43.26
N ILE A 595 -6.48 -29.03 42.11
CA ILE A 595 -6.30 -28.28 40.86
C ILE A 595 -7.68 -27.97 40.29
N ALA A 596 -7.99 -26.71 40.00
CA ALA A 596 -9.20 -26.33 39.28
C ALA A 596 -8.99 -26.44 37.76
N TYR A 597 -10.04 -26.75 37.00
CA TYR A 597 -9.92 -26.93 35.55
C TYR A 597 -11.11 -26.40 34.75
N ARG A 598 -10.81 -26.00 33.50
CA ARG A 598 -11.79 -25.70 32.44
C ARG A 598 -11.25 -26.22 31.11
N GLY A 599 -11.94 -27.16 30.48
CA GLY A 599 -11.47 -27.89 29.31
C GLY A 599 -10.07 -28.48 29.51
N ASN A 600 -9.09 -27.97 28.74
CA ASN A 600 -7.68 -28.37 28.84
C ASN A 600 -6.84 -27.48 29.77
N LYS A 601 -7.33 -26.31 30.21
CA LYS A 601 -6.63 -25.44 31.15
C LYS A 601 -6.70 -26.00 32.58
N ARG A 602 -5.67 -25.71 33.37
CA ARG A 602 -5.51 -26.14 34.78
C ARG A 602 -5.00 -24.95 35.59
N SER A 603 -5.45 -24.81 36.83
CA SER A 603 -4.87 -23.84 37.76
C SER A 603 -3.47 -24.29 38.22
N LYS A 604 -2.76 -23.40 38.92
CA LYS A 604 -1.66 -23.83 39.80
C LYS A 604 -2.20 -24.81 40.87
N VAL A 605 -1.34 -25.69 41.35
CA VAL A 605 -1.68 -26.65 42.41
C VAL A 605 -1.79 -25.93 43.75
N ALA A 606 -2.90 -26.10 44.46
CA ALA A 606 -2.99 -25.77 45.88
C ALA A 606 -2.78 -27.06 46.69
N GLU A 607 -1.83 -27.07 47.62
CA GLU A 607 -1.44 -28.25 48.40
C GLU A 607 -1.54 -27.99 49.91
N THR A 608 -1.92 -29.00 50.69
CA THR A 608 -1.91 -28.97 52.15
C THR A 608 -1.45 -30.31 52.73
N LEU A 609 -0.86 -30.27 53.93
CA LEU A 609 -0.43 -31.45 54.67
C LEU A 609 -1.28 -31.61 55.95
N PHE A 610 -1.71 -32.83 56.26
CA PHE A 610 -2.30 -33.15 57.56
C PHE A 610 -1.78 -34.48 58.12
N LYS A 611 -2.06 -34.75 59.39
CA LYS A 611 -1.69 -36.00 60.06
C LYS A 611 -2.90 -36.62 60.76
N THR A 612 -3.20 -37.88 60.49
CA THR A 612 -4.28 -38.61 61.19
C THR A 612 -3.94 -38.79 62.67
N VAL A 613 -4.98 -38.89 63.50
CA VAL A 613 -4.83 -38.99 64.96
C VAL A 613 -4.19 -40.32 65.33
N GLY A 614 -2.99 -40.29 65.92
CA GLY A 614 -2.29 -41.50 66.34
C GLY A 614 -2.83 -42.10 67.64
N VAL A 615 -2.91 -43.43 67.71
CA VAL A 615 -3.20 -44.19 68.94
C VAL A 615 -1.92 -44.56 69.70
N LEU A 616 -2.00 -44.75 71.01
CA LEU A 616 -0.84 -44.99 71.88
C LEU A 616 -0.22 -46.39 71.70
N TYR A 617 -1.05 -47.38 71.34
CA TYR A 617 -0.63 -48.75 71.04
C TYR A 617 -1.28 -49.18 69.71
N PRO A 618 -0.61 -49.02 68.55
CA PRO A 618 -1.18 -49.39 67.25
C PRO A 618 -1.49 -50.89 67.11
N PHE A 619 -0.65 -51.75 67.70
CA PHE A 619 -0.84 -53.21 67.71
C PHE A 619 -0.92 -53.70 69.17
N PRO A 620 -2.04 -53.44 69.87
CA PRO A 620 -2.12 -53.64 71.31
C PRO A 620 -1.98 -55.12 71.66
N MET A 621 -1.04 -55.46 72.55
CA MET A 621 -0.78 -56.87 72.91
C MET A 621 -1.80 -57.47 73.88
N ASP A 622 -2.60 -56.61 74.53
CA ASP A 622 -3.48 -56.99 75.62
C ASP A 622 -4.66 -56.01 75.77
N CYS A 623 -5.69 -56.42 76.51
CA CYS A 623 -6.88 -55.62 76.78
C CYS A 623 -6.60 -54.34 77.58
N MET A 624 -5.50 -54.27 78.33
CA MET A 624 -5.07 -53.06 79.04
C MET A 624 -4.45 -52.03 78.08
N GLN A 625 -3.81 -52.44 76.99
CA GLN A 625 -3.36 -51.56 75.91
C GLN A 625 -4.55 -51.05 75.08
N ILE A 626 -5.52 -51.91 74.76
CA ILE A 626 -6.80 -51.51 74.16
C ILE A 626 -7.50 -50.45 75.02
N MET A 627 -7.56 -50.65 76.34
CA MET A 627 -8.17 -49.70 77.27
C MET A 627 -7.38 -48.38 77.38
N LYS A 628 -6.04 -48.41 77.28
CA LYS A 628 -5.20 -47.19 77.22
C LYS A 628 -5.35 -46.41 75.92
N ASN A 629 -5.73 -47.06 74.80
CA ASN A 629 -6.16 -46.38 73.57
C ASN A 629 -7.54 -45.69 73.72
N GLY A 630 -8.23 -45.84 74.87
CA GLY A 630 -9.50 -45.17 75.18
C GLY A 630 -10.73 -46.06 75.12
N ASN A 631 -10.60 -47.31 74.67
CA ASN A 631 -11.71 -48.27 74.56
C ASN A 631 -12.13 -48.79 75.94
N LYS A 632 -13.23 -48.26 76.49
CA LYS A 632 -13.72 -48.57 77.84
C LYS A 632 -14.90 -49.54 77.90
N LYS A 633 -15.36 -50.07 76.76
CA LYS A 633 -16.50 -51.02 76.72
C LYS A 633 -15.98 -52.46 76.73
N SER A 634 -16.57 -53.32 77.54
CA SER A 634 -16.35 -54.77 77.41
C SER A 634 -16.86 -55.29 76.07
N GLY A 635 -16.16 -56.27 75.48
CA GLY A 635 -16.45 -56.78 74.14
C GLY A 635 -15.30 -57.58 73.52
N ILE A 636 -15.46 -58.04 72.28
CA ILE A 636 -14.39 -58.70 71.53
C ILE A 636 -13.51 -57.63 70.88
N TYR A 637 -12.18 -57.81 70.98
CA TYR A 637 -11.18 -56.98 70.32
C TYR A 637 -10.04 -57.86 69.78
N THR A 638 -9.32 -57.34 68.77
CA THR A 638 -8.06 -57.93 68.29
C THR A 638 -6.89 -57.47 69.17
N VAL A 639 -6.12 -58.44 69.68
CA VAL A 639 -4.80 -58.22 70.28
C VAL A 639 -3.69 -58.83 69.41
N TYR A 640 -2.46 -58.35 69.55
CA TYR A 640 -1.31 -58.76 68.72
C TYR A 640 -0.20 -59.37 69.56
N ILE A 641 0.09 -60.67 69.38
CA ILE A 641 1.11 -61.39 70.15
C ILE A 641 2.48 -60.70 69.95
N ASN A 642 3.16 -60.34 71.05
CA ASN A 642 4.45 -59.64 71.02
C ASN A 642 4.49 -58.36 70.15
N ASN A 643 3.36 -57.64 69.98
CA ASN A 643 3.26 -56.42 69.16
C ASN A 643 3.56 -56.68 67.66
N ASP A 644 3.31 -57.90 67.20
CA ASP A 644 3.53 -58.35 65.82
C ASP A 644 2.21 -58.24 65.02
N ARG A 645 2.14 -57.33 64.04
CA ARG A 645 0.95 -57.14 63.17
C ARG A 645 0.54 -58.42 62.43
N SER A 646 1.47 -59.35 62.22
CA SER A 646 1.19 -60.65 61.55
C SER A 646 0.51 -61.68 62.46
N LYS A 647 0.36 -61.41 63.76
CA LYS A 647 -0.19 -62.35 64.76
C LYS A 647 -1.41 -61.80 65.51
N PRO A 648 -2.52 -61.48 64.79
CA PRO A 648 -3.77 -61.09 65.42
C PRO A 648 -4.42 -62.27 66.15
N VAL A 649 -4.97 -61.99 67.32
CA VAL A 649 -5.80 -62.91 68.11
C VAL A 649 -7.04 -62.16 68.59
N GLU A 650 -8.22 -62.67 68.28
CA GLU A 650 -9.45 -62.20 68.92
C GLU A 650 -9.50 -62.65 70.38
N ALA A 651 -9.86 -61.73 71.27
CA ALA A 651 -10.13 -62.03 72.67
C ALA A 651 -11.28 -61.18 73.20
N TYR A 652 -12.05 -61.73 74.15
CA TYR A 652 -12.99 -60.91 74.92
C TYR A 652 -12.23 -60.11 75.97
N CYS A 653 -12.32 -58.79 75.88
CA CYS A 653 -11.83 -57.88 76.89
C CYS A 653 -12.95 -57.50 77.87
N ASP A 654 -12.72 -57.76 79.14
CA ASP A 654 -13.50 -57.22 80.25
C ASP A 654 -12.84 -55.91 80.73
N MET A 655 -13.57 -54.81 80.53
CA MET A 655 -13.18 -53.45 80.88
C MET A 655 -13.85 -52.96 82.18
N ASP A 656 -14.74 -53.75 82.77
CA ASP A 656 -15.60 -53.34 83.87
C ASP A 656 -15.11 -53.90 85.22
N THR A 657 -14.69 -55.17 85.26
CA THR A 657 -14.25 -55.82 86.52
C THR A 657 -12.91 -55.29 87.00
N ASP A 658 -12.81 -54.92 88.29
CA ASP A 658 -11.55 -54.56 88.97
C ASP A 658 -10.74 -53.48 88.22
N GLY A 659 -11.42 -52.49 87.64
CA GLY A 659 -10.78 -51.41 86.87
C GLY A 659 -10.34 -51.80 85.45
N GLY A 660 -10.75 -52.96 84.95
CA GLY A 660 -10.73 -53.32 83.54
C GLY A 660 -9.39 -53.75 82.96
N GLY A 661 -9.41 -53.96 81.63
CA GLY A 661 -8.28 -54.41 80.82
C GLY A 661 -7.94 -55.89 81.00
N TRP A 662 -8.89 -56.72 81.40
CA TRP A 662 -8.73 -58.17 81.52
C TRP A 662 -9.00 -58.87 80.18
N LEU A 663 -8.12 -59.80 79.80
CA LEU A 663 -8.29 -60.69 78.65
C LEU A 663 -8.88 -62.02 79.13
N VAL A 664 -10.12 -62.33 78.75
CA VAL A 664 -10.84 -63.50 79.23
C VAL A 664 -10.40 -64.77 78.47
N LEU A 665 -9.92 -65.76 79.21
CA LEU A 665 -9.45 -67.05 78.69
C LEU A 665 -10.55 -68.12 78.70
N GLN A 666 -11.44 -68.06 79.68
CA GLN A 666 -12.60 -68.94 79.82
C GLN A 666 -13.76 -68.18 80.48
N ARG A 667 -14.98 -68.44 79.99
CA ARG A 667 -16.23 -67.95 80.56
C ARG A 667 -17.28 -69.06 80.54
N ARG A 668 -18.03 -69.21 81.63
CA ARG A 668 -19.22 -70.06 81.75
C ARG A 668 -20.26 -69.37 82.63
N THR A 669 -21.49 -69.31 82.14
CA THR A 669 -22.60 -68.51 82.71
C THR A 669 -23.98 -69.11 82.44
N THR A 670 -24.10 -70.09 81.53
CA THR A 670 -25.40 -70.64 81.10
C THR A 670 -25.45 -72.17 81.08
N GLY A 671 -24.31 -72.85 81.04
CA GLY A 671 -24.21 -74.31 81.00
C GLY A 671 -24.60 -74.96 79.66
N LYS A 672 -24.85 -74.16 78.62
CA LYS A 672 -25.21 -74.64 77.28
C LYS A 672 -24.03 -75.35 76.62
N LEU A 673 -22.81 -74.90 76.89
CA LEU A 673 -21.59 -75.46 76.35
C LEU A 673 -21.05 -76.53 77.30
N ASP A 674 -20.99 -77.76 76.80
CA ASP A 674 -20.24 -78.83 77.43
C ASP A 674 -18.72 -78.53 77.39
N PHE A 675 -18.02 -78.74 78.51
CA PHE A 675 -16.56 -78.59 78.66
C PHE A 675 -15.82 -79.95 78.77
N MET A 676 -16.52 -81.09 78.61
CA MET A 676 -15.94 -82.44 78.57
C MET A 676 -15.21 -82.72 77.24
N LYS A 677 -14.26 -81.85 76.87
CA LYS A 677 -13.56 -81.87 75.58
C LYS A 677 -12.24 -82.63 75.60
N ARG A 678 -11.83 -83.04 74.40
CA ARG A 678 -10.58 -83.77 74.11
C ARG A 678 -9.36 -82.84 74.05
N TRP A 679 -8.16 -83.41 74.18
CA TRP A 679 -6.86 -82.71 74.13
C TRP A 679 -6.76 -81.69 72.99
N ARG A 680 -7.04 -82.11 71.74
CA ARG A 680 -6.95 -81.24 70.55
C ARG A 680 -7.94 -80.05 70.57
N GLN A 681 -9.09 -80.21 71.22
CA GLN A 681 -10.08 -79.13 71.35
C GLN A 681 -9.65 -78.10 72.40
N TYR A 682 -9.10 -78.56 73.53
CA TYR A 682 -8.50 -77.67 74.54
C TYR A 682 -7.29 -76.90 74.01
N ILE A 683 -6.54 -77.48 73.07
CA ILE A 683 -5.48 -76.78 72.31
C ILE A 683 -6.04 -75.63 71.46
N ALA A 684 -6.98 -75.92 70.56
CA ALA A 684 -7.45 -74.95 69.57
C ALA A 684 -8.38 -73.86 70.15
N GLY A 685 -9.12 -74.18 71.20
CA GLY A 685 -10.23 -73.37 71.70
C GLY A 685 -11.59 -73.87 71.21
N PHE A 686 -12.67 -73.49 71.91
CA PHE A 686 -14.04 -73.85 71.59
C PHE A 686 -15.06 -72.91 72.28
N GLY A 687 -16.26 -72.79 71.70
CA GLY A 687 -17.35 -71.96 72.23
C GLY A 687 -17.49 -70.61 71.51
N ASN A 688 -18.21 -69.67 72.13
CA ASN A 688 -18.45 -68.32 71.63
C ASN A 688 -18.02 -67.29 72.69
N MET A 689 -17.17 -66.34 72.31
CA MET A 689 -16.62 -65.31 73.21
C MET A 689 -17.70 -64.42 73.87
N THR A 690 -18.91 -64.36 73.30
CA THR A 690 -20.06 -63.61 73.86
C THR A 690 -20.96 -64.40 74.81
N ASP A 691 -20.82 -65.72 74.92
CA ASP A 691 -21.59 -66.59 75.84
C ASP A 691 -20.60 -67.46 76.65
N GLU A 692 -20.43 -68.75 76.34
CA GLU A 692 -19.48 -69.64 76.99
C GLU A 692 -18.34 -70.04 76.06
N PHE A 693 -17.10 -70.06 76.54
CA PHE A 693 -15.93 -70.44 75.74
C PHE A 693 -14.68 -70.84 76.55
N TRP A 694 -13.74 -71.47 75.84
CA TRP A 694 -12.34 -71.66 76.18
C TRP A 694 -11.47 -71.15 75.02
N ILE A 695 -10.53 -70.23 75.25
CA ILE A 695 -9.81 -69.52 74.18
C ILE A 695 -8.85 -70.40 73.37
N GLY A 696 -8.26 -71.43 74.00
CA GLY A 696 -7.28 -72.36 73.43
C GLY A 696 -5.91 -72.30 74.12
N LEU A 697 -5.35 -73.46 74.48
CA LEU A 697 -4.06 -73.56 75.20
C LEU A 697 -2.88 -73.02 74.39
N ASP A 698 -2.86 -73.14 73.06
CA ASP A 698 -1.78 -72.56 72.25
C ASP A 698 -1.77 -71.02 72.38
N LYS A 699 -2.95 -70.37 72.32
CA LYS A 699 -3.08 -68.92 72.54
C LYS A 699 -2.72 -68.52 73.97
N ILE A 700 -3.13 -69.30 74.97
CA ILE A 700 -2.74 -69.04 76.38
C ILE A 700 -1.21 -69.15 76.54
N TYR A 701 -0.58 -70.12 75.88
CA TYR A 701 0.88 -70.25 75.86
C TYR A 701 1.53 -69.01 75.21
N GLU A 702 1.11 -68.62 74.01
CA GLU A 702 1.69 -67.48 73.29
C GLU A 702 1.48 -66.14 74.00
N LEU A 703 0.29 -65.90 74.60
CA LEU A 703 0.00 -64.68 75.36
C LEU A 703 0.81 -64.60 76.66
N THR A 704 0.99 -65.71 77.38
CA THR A 704 1.65 -65.72 78.70
C THR A 704 3.18 -65.87 78.63
N ASN A 705 3.74 -66.36 77.52
CA ASN A 705 5.20 -66.51 77.32
C ASN A 705 5.83 -65.33 76.56
N THR A 706 5.31 -64.13 76.80
CA THR A 706 5.87 -62.85 76.32
C THR A 706 6.82 -62.24 77.37
N PRO A 707 7.49 -61.11 77.10
CA PRO A 707 8.22 -60.36 78.15
C PRO A 707 7.29 -59.81 79.27
N THR A 708 5.98 -59.74 79.02
CA THR A 708 4.99 -59.28 80.00
C THR A 708 4.71 -60.37 81.05
N GLN A 709 4.75 -60.00 82.34
CA GLN A 709 4.22 -60.82 83.42
C GLN A 709 2.71 -60.57 83.55
N TYR A 710 1.91 -61.63 83.62
CA TYR A 710 0.45 -61.55 83.77
C TYR A 710 0.01 -62.03 85.15
N GLU A 711 -0.90 -61.29 85.77
CA GLU A 711 -1.76 -61.78 86.85
C GLU A 711 -2.92 -62.57 86.23
N VAL A 712 -3.37 -63.63 86.88
CA VAL A 712 -4.62 -64.33 86.54
C VAL A 712 -5.65 -64.11 87.62
N ARG A 713 -6.89 -63.85 87.20
CA ARG A 713 -8.07 -63.71 88.03
C ARG A 713 -9.08 -64.79 87.68
N PHE A 714 -9.61 -65.42 88.71
CA PHE A 714 -10.78 -66.28 88.67
C PHE A 714 -11.93 -65.56 89.38
N ASP A 715 -13.02 -65.29 88.69
CA ASP A 715 -14.26 -64.78 89.29
C ASP A 715 -15.29 -65.91 89.33
N LEU A 716 -15.97 -66.06 90.47
CA LEU A 716 -16.80 -67.22 90.81
C LEU A 716 -18.16 -66.74 91.33
N GLY A 717 -19.22 -67.49 91.02
CA GLY A 717 -20.57 -67.18 91.51
C GLY A 717 -21.40 -68.40 91.89
N LEU A 718 -22.32 -68.16 92.82
CA LEU A 718 -23.38 -69.07 93.22
C LEU A 718 -24.61 -68.23 93.60
N GLY A 719 -25.65 -68.23 92.77
CA GLY A 719 -26.83 -67.40 92.95
C GLY A 719 -26.47 -65.90 92.95
N SER A 720 -26.74 -65.21 94.06
CA SER A 720 -26.34 -63.82 94.28
C SER A 720 -24.93 -63.67 94.87
N GLU A 721 -24.32 -64.73 95.39
CA GLU A 721 -22.97 -64.66 95.98
C GLU A 721 -21.89 -64.59 94.91
N ARG A 722 -20.84 -63.80 95.15
CA ARG A 722 -19.65 -63.71 94.29
C ARG A 722 -18.38 -63.73 95.13
N ALA A 723 -17.38 -64.46 94.65
CA ALA A 723 -16.03 -64.48 95.23
C ALA A 723 -14.99 -64.53 94.11
N TYR A 724 -13.73 -64.23 94.44
CA TYR A 724 -12.65 -64.22 93.45
C TYR A 724 -11.30 -64.66 94.02
N ALA A 725 -10.43 -65.10 93.13
CA ALA A 725 -9.02 -65.41 93.40
C ALA A 725 -8.13 -64.74 92.36
N VAL A 726 -7.06 -64.07 92.78
CA VAL A 726 -6.04 -63.47 91.91
C VAL A 726 -4.68 -64.02 92.29
N TYR A 727 -3.87 -64.37 91.28
CA TYR A 727 -2.50 -64.81 91.47
C TYR A 727 -1.53 -63.91 90.70
N ASP A 728 -0.46 -63.45 91.35
CA ASP A 728 0.47 -62.43 90.83
C ASP A 728 1.40 -62.89 89.68
N ASN A 729 1.25 -64.14 89.24
CA ASN A 729 1.88 -64.70 88.05
C ASN A 729 0.99 -65.80 87.47
N PHE A 730 0.95 -65.92 86.15
CA PHE A 730 0.35 -67.04 85.45
C PHE A 730 1.04 -67.27 84.11
N ARG A 731 1.61 -68.46 83.94
CA ARG A 731 2.17 -68.95 82.69
C ARG A 731 1.89 -70.44 82.54
N ILE A 732 1.77 -70.89 81.31
CA ILE A 732 1.80 -72.32 80.98
C ILE A 732 2.99 -72.63 80.10
N ALA A 733 3.55 -73.82 80.23
CA ALA A 733 4.62 -74.31 79.37
C ALA A 733 4.11 -74.64 77.95
N SER A 734 5.01 -74.93 77.02
CA SER A 734 4.64 -75.36 75.67
C SER A 734 3.95 -76.74 75.65
N VAL A 735 3.33 -77.08 74.52
CA VAL A 735 2.72 -78.41 74.28
C VAL A 735 3.71 -79.59 74.52
N ARG A 736 5.02 -79.38 74.30
CA ARG A 736 6.09 -80.37 74.59
C ARG A 736 6.18 -80.72 76.07
N GLN A 737 5.84 -79.76 76.95
CA GLN A 737 5.77 -79.91 78.40
C GLN A 737 4.31 -79.96 78.88
N LYS A 738 3.39 -80.42 78.01
CA LYS A 738 1.98 -80.70 78.32
C LYS A 738 1.24 -79.53 78.98
N PHE A 739 1.57 -78.29 78.59
CA PHE A 739 0.98 -77.06 79.14
C PHE A 739 1.07 -76.94 80.68
N LYS A 740 2.20 -77.38 81.24
CA LYS A 740 2.50 -77.32 82.68
C LYS A 740 2.24 -75.92 83.27
N LEU A 741 1.48 -75.85 84.36
CA LEU A 741 1.14 -74.63 85.08
C LEU A 741 2.31 -74.08 85.91
N THR A 742 2.53 -72.77 85.78
CA THR A 742 3.27 -71.95 86.74
C THR A 742 2.35 -70.83 87.22
N ILE A 743 2.07 -70.76 88.53
CA ILE A 743 1.20 -69.76 89.13
C ILE A 743 1.89 -69.01 90.28
N GLY A 744 1.45 -67.78 90.53
CA GLY A 744 2.01 -66.87 91.53
C GLY A 744 1.43 -67.04 92.93
N LYS A 745 1.57 -65.99 93.74
CA LYS A 745 1.02 -65.89 95.10
C LYS A 745 -0.46 -65.55 95.05
N TYR A 746 -1.25 -66.29 95.83
CA TYR A 746 -2.68 -66.07 96.01
C TYR A 746 -3.02 -64.73 96.69
N SER A 747 -4.14 -64.14 96.27
CA SER A 747 -4.91 -63.12 97.00
C SER A 747 -6.40 -63.20 96.59
N GLY A 748 -7.32 -62.73 97.42
CA GLY A 748 -8.75 -62.65 97.08
C GLY A 748 -9.69 -63.06 98.21
N THR A 749 -10.89 -63.50 97.85
CA THR A 749 -11.97 -63.89 98.77
C THR A 749 -12.41 -65.35 98.65
N ALA A 750 -12.03 -66.06 97.57
CA ALA A 750 -12.43 -67.45 97.32
C ALA A 750 -11.54 -68.53 97.99
N GLY A 751 -10.49 -68.15 98.72
CA GLY A 751 -9.43 -69.05 99.16
C GLY A 751 -8.53 -69.57 98.01
N ASP A 752 -7.39 -70.17 98.36
CA ASP A 752 -6.40 -70.64 97.39
C ASP A 752 -6.63 -72.10 97.00
N ALA A 753 -7.03 -72.33 95.75
CA ALA A 753 -7.15 -73.67 95.17
C ALA A 753 -6.05 -74.03 94.16
N MET A 754 -5.30 -73.04 93.64
CA MET A 754 -4.43 -73.23 92.47
C MET A 754 -2.95 -73.39 92.80
N THR A 755 -2.44 -72.89 93.93
CA THR A 755 -1.05 -73.18 94.33
C THR A 755 -0.85 -74.67 94.65
N TYR A 756 -1.93 -75.38 95.02
CA TYR A 756 -1.95 -76.85 95.07
C TYR A 756 -1.57 -77.49 93.71
N HIS A 757 -2.02 -76.90 92.61
CA HIS A 757 -1.85 -77.35 91.22
C HIS A 757 -0.51 -76.91 90.57
N GLN A 758 0.43 -76.33 91.34
CA GLN A 758 1.73 -75.91 90.83
C GLN A 758 2.54 -77.08 90.21
N ASP A 759 3.23 -76.78 89.10
CA ASP A 759 4.03 -77.67 88.26
C ASP A 759 3.28 -78.87 87.66
N ARG A 760 1.94 -78.86 87.66
CA ARG A 760 1.12 -79.90 87.02
C ARG A 760 0.92 -79.64 85.54
N SER A 761 0.95 -80.71 84.75
CA SER A 761 0.54 -80.73 83.35
C SER A 761 -0.97 -80.54 83.21
N TRP A 762 -1.44 -80.10 82.05
CA TRP A 762 -2.88 -80.16 81.72
C TRP A 762 -3.30 -81.61 81.51
N THR A 763 -4.47 -82.01 82.00
CA THR A 763 -5.01 -83.37 81.85
C THR A 763 -6.43 -83.33 81.29
N THR A 764 -6.70 -84.21 80.34
CA THR A 764 -7.98 -84.33 79.60
C THR A 764 -8.43 -85.78 79.55
N ILE A 765 -9.68 -86.01 79.12
CA ILE A 765 -10.32 -87.32 79.03
C ILE A 765 -9.57 -88.35 78.15
N ASP A 766 -8.72 -87.87 77.25
CA ASP A 766 -7.94 -88.65 76.29
C ASP A 766 -6.42 -88.33 76.29
N SER A 767 -5.96 -87.55 77.27
CA SER A 767 -4.55 -87.43 77.62
C SER A 767 -4.44 -87.25 79.13
N ASP A 768 -4.15 -88.35 79.81
CA ASP A 768 -3.78 -88.34 81.23
C ASP A 768 -2.35 -87.82 81.40
N ASN A 769 -2.16 -86.86 82.29
CA ASN A 769 -0.86 -86.31 82.67
C ASN A 769 -0.84 -85.92 84.18
N ASP A 770 -1.75 -86.47 85.01
CA ASP A 770 -1.86 -86.12 86.45
C ASP A 770 -1.05 -87.06 87.38
N LEU A 771 -1.32 -87.07 88.70
CA LEU A 771 -0.61 -87.92 89.68
C LEU A 771 -1.51 -88.95 90.39
N ALA A 772 -2.81 -89.02 90.06
CA ALA A 772 -3.70 -90.02 90.65
C ALA A 772 -3.48 -91.41 90.03
N LEU A 773 -4.07 -92.43 90.64
CA LEU A 773 -4.07 -93.80 90.11
C LEU A 773 -4.99 -93.99 88.88
N GLY A 774 -5.70 -92.94 88.46
CA GLY A 774 -6.52 -92.93 87.25
C GLY A 774 -7.10 -91.55 86.93
N ASN A 775 -7.16 -91.25 85.64
CA ASN A 775 -7.49 -89.96 85.03
C ASN A 775 -8.55 -89.13 85.79
N CYS A 776 -8.09 -88.03 86.39
CA CYS A 776 -8.96 -87.13 87.14
C CYS A 776 -9.91 -86.33 86.24
N ALA A 777 -9.57 -86.06 84.97
CA ALA A 777 -10.45 -85.36 84.05
C ALA A 777 -11.67 -86.20 83.62
N LEU A 778 -11.48 -87.52 83.44
CA LEU A 778 -12.54 -88.49 83.21
C LEU A 778 -13.43 -88.62 84.45
N THR A 779 -12.80 -88.73 85.62
CA THR A 779 -13.47 -88.87 86.92
C THR A 779 -14.33 -87.64 87.26
N HIS A 780 -13.74 -86.44 87.21
CA HIS A 780 -14.35 -85.16 87.61
C HIS A 780 -14.99 -84.36 86.46
N ARG A 781 -15.20 -85.00 85.31
CA ARG A 781 -15.99 -84.49 84.18
C ARG A 781 -15.58 -83.10 83.66
N GLY A 782 -14.28 -82.84 83.60
CA GLY A 782 -13.71 -81.59 83.09
C GLY A 782 -12.18 -81.62 83.07
N ALA A 783 -11.53 -80.91 82.14
CA ALA A 783 -10.07 -80.89 82.02
C ALA A 783 -9.44 -79.81 82.91
N TRP A 784 -8.31 -80.10 83.57
CA TRP A 784 -7.62 -79.18 84.48
C TRP A 784 -6.14 -79.54 84.68
N TRP A 785 -5.40 -78.70 85.42
CA TRP A 785 -4.00 -78.95 85.84
C TRP A 785 -3.92 -79.92 87.05
N TYR A 786 -4.54 -81.09 86.93
CA TYR A 786 -4.74 -82.04 88.03
C TYR A 786 -3.45 -82.50 88.73
N LYS A 787 -3.53 -82.71 90.06
CA LYS A 787 -2.46 -83.30 90.89
C LYS A 787 -2.92 -84.68 91.37
N ASN A 788 -3.23 -84.85 92.66
CA ASN A 788 -4.05 -85.98 93.11
C ASN A 788 -5.52 -85.52 92.99
N CYS A 789 -5.97 -85.41 91.74
CA CYS A 789 -7.18 -84.68 91.34
C CYS A 789 -7.17 -83.19 91.74
N HIS A 790 -8.28 -82.62 92.23
CA HIS A 790 -8.50 -81.17 92.27
C HIS A 790 -8.81 -80.56 93.65
N LEU A 791 -8.48 -79.27 93.80
CA LEU A 791 -9.15 -78.33 94.71
C LEU A 791 -10.04 -77.33 93.94
N ALA A 792 -9.86 -77.21 92.62
CA ALA A 792 -10.76 -76.47 91.74
C ALA A 792 -10.87 -77.15 90.38
N ASN A 793 -12.06 -77.10 89.78
CA ASN A 793 -12.30 -77.52 88.41
C ASN A 793 -13.40 -76.64 87.80
N LEU A 794 -13.00 -75.57 87.11
CA LEU A 794 -13.94 -74.65 86.46
C LEU A 794 -14.52 -75.24 85.15
N ASN A 795 -13.94 -76.35 84.68
CA ASN A 795 -14.32 -77.07 83.47
C ASN A 795 -15.22 -78.30 83.75
N GLY A 796 -15.64 -78.52 85.00
CA GLY A 796 -16.51 -79.62 85.42
C GLY A 796 -17.90 -79.62 84.77
N LYS A 797 -18.72 -80.64 85.05
CA LYS A 797 -20.06 -80.71 84.47
C LYS A 797 -20.99 -79.68 85.11
N TRP A 798 -21.64 -78.87 84.29
CA TRP A 798 -22.57 -77.83 84.78
C TRP A 798 -23.76 -78.47 85.51
N GLY A 799 -24.16 -77.88 86.64
CA GLY A 799 -25.31 -78.34 87.41
C GLY A 799 -25.13 -79.65 88.18
N ASP A 800 -23.92 -80.26 88.21
CA ASP A 800 -23.72 -81.59 88.78
C ASP A 800 -23.22 -81.55 90.24
N ASN A 801 -24.15 -81.53 91.20
CA ASN A 801 -23.86 -81.50 92.65
C ASN A 801 -23.37 -82.85 93.23
N ARG A 802 -22.92 -83.80 92.40
CA ARG A 802 -22.26 -85.02 92.88
C ARG A 802 -20.79 -84.72 93.18
N HIS A 803 -20.28 -85.34 94.24
CA HIS A 803 -18.96 -85.06 94.81
C HIS A 803 -17.86 -84.89 93.74
N SER A 804 -17.31 -83.66 93.67
CA SER A 804 -16.21 -83.26 92.79
C SER A 804 -16.51 -83.34 91.27
N LEU A 805 -17.75 -83.56 90.83
CA LEU A 805 -18.13 -83.61 89.40
C LEU A 805 -18.56 -82.26 88.82
N GLY A 806 -19.08 -81.39 89.68
CA GLY A 806 -19.57 -80.07 89.33
C GLY A 806 -18.47 -79.07 89.00
N VAL A 807 -18.87 -77.90 88.51
CA VAL A 807 -17.98 -76.73 88.42
C VAL A 807 -17.71 -76.26 89.85
N ASN A 808 -16.49 -76.41 90.38
CA ASN A 808 -16.25 -76.23 91.81
C ASN A 808 -14.92 -75.54 92.15
N TRP A 809 -14.90 -74.94 93.35
CA TRP A 809 -13.74 -74.31 93.99
C TRP A 809 -13.83 -74.60 95.49
N GLU A 810 -13.05 -75.57 95.94
CA GLU A 810 -13.19 -76.21 97.26
C GLU A 810 -13.07 -75.20 98.42
N PRO A 811 -12.09 -74.28 98.45
CA PRO A 811 -11.93 -73.35 99.57
C PRO A 811 -13.05 -72.30 99.74
N TRP A 812 -14.04 -72.27 98.84
CA TRP A 812 -15.19 -71.34 98.93
C TRP A 812 -16.54 -72.05 99.15
N LYS A 813 -16.83 -73.14 98.41
CA LYS A 813 -18.12 -73.84 98.45
C LYS A 813 -18.00 -75.37 98.51
N GLY A 814 -16.79 -75.89 98.74
CA GLY A 814 -16.50 -77.31 98.80
C GLY A 814 -16.66 -78.04 97.45
N HIS A 815 -16.59 -79.37 97.48
CA HIS A 815 -16.74 -80.23 96.31
C HIS A 815 -18.17 -80.69 96.01
N LEU A 816 -19.14 -80.38 96.88
CA LEU A 816 -20.54 -80.82 96.76
C LEU A 816 -21.46 -79.78 96.09
N THR A 817 -20.99 -78.54 95.93
CA THR A 817 -21.76 -77.44 95.39
C THR A 817 -21.21 -77.05 94.01
N THR A 818 -22.02 -77.17 92.95
CA THR A 818 -21.65 -76.59 91.66
C THR A 818 -21.88 -75.08 91.67
N LEU A 819 -20.92 -74.35 91.11
CA LEU A 819 -21.03 -72.92 90.79
C LEU A 819 -21.90 -72.70 89.56
N ASP A 820 -22.51 -71.51 89.45
CA ASP A 820 -23.36 -71.08 88.32
C ASP A 820 -22.77 -69.91 87.52
N PHE A 821 -21.58 -69.45 87.89
CA PHE A 821 -20.79 -68.48 87.14
C PHE A 821 -19.30 -68.76 87.35
N THR A 822 -18.52 -68.84 86.26
CA THR A 822 -17.06 -68.82 86.33
C THR A 822 -16.43 -68.04 85.17
N GLU A 823 -15.43 -67.24 85.48
CA GLU A 823 -14.49 -66.69 84.50
C GLU A 823 -13.05 -66.91 84.94
N MET A 824 -12.17 -67.17 83.98
CA MET A 824 -10.71 -67.12 84.11
C MET A 824 -10.17 -66.10 83.13
N LYS A 825 -9.45 -65.08 83.62
CA LYS A 825 -8.97 -63.95 82.81
C LYS A 825 -7.62 -63.42 83.28
N ILE A 826 -6.82 -62.86 82.36
CA ILE A 826 -5.45 -62.40 82.64
C ILE A 826 -5.27 -60.91 82.33
N ARG A 827 -4.32 -60.26 83.04
CA ARG A 827 -3.98 -58.84 82.85
C ARG A 827 -2.50 -58.61 83.16
N PRO A 828 -1.80 -57.63 82.56
CA PRO A 828 -0.41 -57.33 82.92
C PRO A 828 -0.27 -56.92 84.38
N VAL A 829 0.67 -57.52 85.11
CA VAL A 829 0.87 -57.28 86.56
C VAL A 829 1.10 -55.80 86.83
N GLY A 830 0.36 -55.27 87.81
CA GLY A 830 0.54 -53.89 88.27
C GLY A 830 0.11 -52.82 87.26
N ALA A 831 -0.62 -53.15 86.19
CA ALA A 831 -1.06 -52.21 85.16
C ALA A 831 -1.69 -50.92 85.72
N LEU A 832 -2.61 -51.07 86.69
CA LEU A 832 -3.30 -49.96 87.36
C LEU A 832 -2.42 -49.18 88.36
N SER A 833 -1.31 -49.77 88.84
CA SER A 833 -0.40 -49.15 89.81
C SER A 833 0.38 -47.93 89.27
N SER A 834 0.45 -47.82 87.93
CA SER A 834 1.14 -46.76 87.19
C SER A 834 0.69 -45.34 87.59
N ARG A 835 -0.58 -45.15 88.00
CA ARG A 835 -1.07 -43.88 88.56
C ARG A 835 -0.52 -43.59 89.98
N LYS A 836 -0.48 -44.60 90.88
CA LYS A 836 0.00 -44.41 92.26
C LYS A 836 1.48 -44.00 92.28
N ARG A 837 2.37 -44.65 91.51
CA ARG A 837 3.80 -44.29 91.46
C ARG A 837 4.05 -42.84 91.01
N ARG A 838 3.33 -42.34 89.99
CA ARG A 838 3.42 -40.92 89.59
C ARG A 838 2.92 -39.96 90.68
N SER A 839 1.84 -40.30 91.38
CA SER A 839 1.31 -39.46 92.48
C SER A 839 2.24 -39.38 93.70
N LEU A 840 2.98 -40.47 94.00
CA LEU A 840 3.96 -40.50 95.10
C LEU A 840 5.19 -39.67 94.74
N LEU A 841 5.78 -39.86 93.56
CA LEU A 841 6.91 -39.07 93.07
C LEU A 841 6.57 -37.56 92.96
N ALA A 842 5.31 -37.23 92.64
CA ALA A 842 4.83 -35.84 92.66
C ALA A 842 4.74 -35.26 94.09
N ARG A 843 4.23 -36.04 95.06
CA ARG A 843 4.24 -35.65 96.48
C ARG A 843 5.65 -35.52 97.04
N GLU A 844 6.59 -36.38 96.64
CA GLU A 844 8.00 -36.31 97.06
C GLU A 844 8.71 -35.10 96.46
N LYS A 845 8.52 -34.79 95.16
CA LYS A 845 9.01 -33.53 94.58
C LYS A 845 8.41 -32.30 95.25
N SER A 846 7.11 -32.30 95.54
CA SER A 846 6.45 -31.20 96.27
C SER A 846 7.01 -31.02 97.68
N ARG A 847 7.23 -32.10 98.43
CA ARG A 847 7.82 -32.05 99.78
C ARG A 847 9.28 -31.59 99.74
N SER A 848 10.05 -32.00 98.72
CA SER A 848 11.42 -31.58 98.48
C SER A 848 11.54 -30.09 98.13
N MET A 849 10.61 -29.55 97.34
CA MET A 849 10.58 -28.12 97.01
C MET A 849 10.19 -27.23 98.21
N ASN A 850 9.24 -27.66 99.05
CA ASN A 850 8.84 -26.89 100.23
C ASN A 850 9.89 -26.90 101.36
N LEU A 851 10.82 -27.87 101.37
CA LEU A 851 11.97 -27.90 102.28
C LEU A 851 13.19 -27.10 101.78
N LYS A 852 13.03 -26.30 100.71
CA LYS A 852 14.05 -25.37 100.18
C LYS A 852 13.51 -23.94 100.00
N LYS A 853 12.48 -23.57 100.77
CA LYS A 853 11.84 -22.24 100.68
C LYS A 853 11.46 -21.56 102.00
N ASN A 854 11.90 -22.14 103.12
CA ASN A 854 12.04 -21.51 104.43
C ASN A 854 13.51 -21.61 104.84
#